data_AF-A0A938LEC4-F1
#
_entry.id   AF-A0A938LEC4-F1
#
_cell.length_a   1.000
_cell.length_b   1.000
_cell.length_c   1.000
_cell.angle_alpha   90.00
_cell.angle_beta   90.00
_cell.angle_gamma   90.00
#
_symmetry.space_group_name_H-M   'P 1'
#
loop_
_entity.id
_entity.type
_entity.pdbx_description
1 polymer ?
#
loop_
_entity_poly.entity_id
_entity_poly.type
_entity_poly.pdbx_seq_one_letter_code
_entity_poly.pdbx_strand_id
1 'polypeptide(L)'
;MRRPAGGFGGPDLAGRGSRRGMSDRWRCDDDAFPRPDYEAWRTLAARESGKAPDIRRTCDELDVLPLYARDVPAGVERWAEREGRPGRPPFVRGDRAEHRAWDVRQACSETDAVATRDAIEEELDGGATSIRLNVDPIERVEWESEPSSKRATRRLSHTCAFFDAILPSDRPVPYGTAIDGGAYFLPVAALLLAGDRGHPDRGARGTWCADPIGALARDGRLPYPIDWAMRWVGELVREARSSTPHVRTIRVDTTPYHLAGATDVQDIAVALATGLCYLRALHATGLAIDEIAPRIEFHIAIDARHFASITKIRALRGLWSEILTAVSRVPSFESRGSSRAAGASPIHVQLGDRERTRIDTRGNLLRNASALFAAAVGGASIVTSVPHDAAIGPPSASSRRIARHAALLARDEGRLGRVADPAGGSWFLVDRTRGLARGAWSVFQEIERRGGIVAALGDGWIAETIEAAHARRADAIARRATGIIGVSDYPTREEAAPRTKTAPPHRARTADAACLSNASITGRDREPPARPSLPAAIDLARRGASIERIAGELGFDARPVEIQPLARRRWAEPFERIREASAAWARDHGRELRAFLAVLGSDSAFRRSATFARSCLEVGGVEPIGGDTRELDRAVETFRSSGATILAICAADELDASALRRVRSCFASSGARVVARVERSEASPHTDPESETDCRFYPGCDLVSALRGLLDRAGIAAEPWA
;
A
#
# COMPACT_ATOMS: atom_id res chain seq x y z
N MET A 1 12.37 -51.71 25.28
CA MET A 1 12.92 -50.75 26.27
C MET A 1 11.77 -50.08 27.01
N ARG A 2 11.81 -50.12 28.35
CA ARG A 2 10.75 -49.71 29.28
C ARG A 2 10.42 -48.21 29.15
N ARG A 3 9.13 -47.87 29.02
CA ARG A 3 8.59 -46.55 29.38
C ARG A 3 8.09 -46.63 30.83
N PRO A 4 8.41 -45.71 31.74
CA PRO A 4 7.81 -45.70 33.06
C PRO A 4 6.39 -45.14 33.00
N ALA A 5 5.49 -45.81 33.70
CA ALA A 5 4.13 -45.40 33.99
C ALA A 5 4.13 -44.23 34.99
N GLY A 6 3.23 -43.27 34.77
CA GLY A 6 2.93 -42.18 35.69
C GLY A 6 1.60 -41.58 35.27
N GLY A 7 0.50 -42.25 35.64
CA GLY A 7 -0.85 -41.76 35.41
C GLY A 7 -1.21 -40.65 36.39
N PHE A 8 -1.63 -39.50 35.87
CA PHE A 8 -2.41 -38.53 36.61
C PHE A 8 -3.87 -38.68 36.17
N GLY A 9 -4.68 -39.32 37.01
CA GLY A 9 -6.13 -39.35 36.86
C GLY A 9 -6.70 -37.95 37.06
N GLY A 10 -7.41 -37.44 36.06
CA GLY A 10 -8.21 -36.22 36.19
C GLY A 10 -9.47 -36.50 37.01
N PRO A 11 -9.86 -35.62 37.95
CA PRO A 11 -11.15 -35.76 38.60
C PRO A 11 -12.27 -35.25 37.68
N ASP A 12 -13.28 -36.09 37.60
CA ASP A 12 -14.59 -35.90 37.01
C ASP A 12 -15.27 -34.64 37.61
N LEU A 13 -15.60 -33.64 36.79
CA LEU A 13 -16.30 -32.42 37.21
C LEU A 13 -17.76 -32.46 36.79
N ALA A 14 -18.50 -33.43 37.34
CA ALA A 14 -19.95 -33.41 37.42
C ALA A 14 -20.35 -33.44 38.91
N GLY A 15 -20.31 -32.28 39.57
CA GLY A 15 -20.73 -32.15 40.97
C GLY A 15 -21.09 -30.71 41.32
N ARG A 16 -22.37 -30.47 41.59
CA ARG A 16 -22.90 -29.19 42.08
C ARG A 16 -22.27 -28.87 43.45
N GLY A 17 -21.26 -27.99 43.47
CA GLY A 17 -20.63 -27.47 44.68
C GLY A 17 -20.63 -25.95 44.68
N SER A 18 -21.02 -25.33 45.80
CA SER A 18 -21.24 -23.89 45.97
C SER A 18 -20.05 -23.02 45.55
N ARG A 19 -20.32 -21.99 44.75
CA ARG A 19 -19.42 -20.85 44.49
C ARG A 19 -19.20 -20.02 45.77
N ARG A 20 -18.34 -20.47 46.68
CA ARG A 20 -17.70 -19.62 47.70
C ARG A 20 -16.31 -20.18 47.95
N GLY A 21 -15.27 -19.42 47.59
CA GLY A 21 -13.89 -19.82 47.90
C GLY A 21 -12.79 -19.37 46.95
N MET A 22 -13.04 -18.43 46.03
CA MET A 22 -12.00 -17.86 45.17
C MET A 22 -12.32 -16.40 44.85
N SER A 23 -12.15 -15.47 45.81
CA SER A 23 -12.45 -14.05 45.51
C SER A 23 -11.62 -12.94 46.18
N ASP A 24 -10.78 -13.20 47.20
CA ASP A 24 -10.21 -12.05 47.96
C ASP A 24 -8.69 -11.90 47.94
N ARG A 25 -7.91 -12.90 47.49
CA ARG A 25 -6.43 -12.79 47.50
C ARG A 25 -5.82 -11.90 46.40
N TRP A 26 -6.61 -11.49 45.41
CA TRP A 26 -6.16 -10.73 44.24
C TRP A 26 -7.12 -9.59 43.88
N ARG A 27 -7.87 -9.06 44.85
CA ARG A 27 -8.51 -7.75 44.65
C ARG A 27 -7.42 -6.71 44.79
N CYS A 28 -7.11 -6.03 43.69
CA CYS A 28 -6.38 -4.77 43.77
C CYS A 28 -7.27 -3.85 44.61
N ASP A 29 -6.73 -3.33 45.71
CA ASP A 29 -7.45 -2.39 46.55
C ASP A 29 -7.65 -1.12 45.72
N ASP A 30 -8.89 -0.83 45.32
CA ASP A 30 -9.19 0.34 44.48
C ASP A 30 -8.76 1.65 45.19
N ASP A 31 -8.66 1.62 46.52
CA ASP A 31 -8.15 2.71 47.34
C ASP A 31 -6.61 2.85 47.29
N ALA A 32 -5.87 1.77 46.98
CA ALA A 32 -4.41 1.80 46.86
C ALA A 32 -3.94 2.39 45.51
N PHE A 33 -4.81 2.41 44.50
CA PHE A 33 -4.54 2.99 43.17
C PHE A 33 -5.72 3.85 42.73
N PRO A 34 -5.90 5.05 43.31
CA PRO A 34 -6.99 5.95 42.93
C PRO A 34 -6.91 6.25 41.44
N ARG A 35 -8.08 6.35 40.79
CA ARG A 35 -8.16 6.60 39.36
C ARG A 35 -7.48 7.95 39.04
N PRO A 36 -6.48 7.97 38.16
CA PRO A 36 -5.82 9.21 37.79
C PRO A 36 -6.80 10.08 37.00
N ASP A 37 -6.98 11.32 37.45
CA ASP A 37 -7.75 12.34 36.75
C ASP A 37 -6.96 12.85 35.52
N TYR A 38 -7.66 13.02 34.39
CA TYR A 38 -7.06 13.51 33.16
C TYR A 38 -6.54 14.94 33.30
N GLU A 39 -7.24 15.81 34.02
CA GLU A 39 -6.78 17.19 34.25
C GLU A 39 -5.57 17.23 35.18
N ALA A 40 -5.53 16.37 36.20
CA ALA A 40 -4.33 16.15 37.01
C ALA A 40 -3.13 15.69 36.15
N TRP A 41 -3.32 14.72 35.24
CA TRP A 41 -2.28 14.30 34.30
C TRP A 41 -1.85 15.44 33.36
N ARG A 42 -2.79 16.19 32.80
CA ARG A 42 -2.53 17.30 31.88
C ARG A 42 -1.69 18.38 32.55
N THR A 43 -2.01 18.72 33.79
CA THR A 43 -1.27 19.69 34.62
C THR A 43 0.16 19.21 34.85
N LEU A 44 0.34 17.93 35.21
CA LEU A 44 1.66 17.33 35.39
C LEU A 44 2.46 17.34 34.09
N ALA A 45 1.88 16.88 32.98
CA ALA A 45 2.53 16.84 31.69
C ALA A 45 2.95 18.24 31.21
N ALA A 46 2.12 19.25 31.45
CA ALA A 46 2.44 20.64 31.15
C ALA A 46 3.61 21.16 31.99
N ARG A 47 3.65 20.80 33.29
CA ARG A 47 4.74 21.16 34.20
C ARG A 47 6.06 20.53 33.76
N GLU A 48 6.07 19.24 33.46
CA GLU A 48 7.29 18.48 33.13
C GLU A 48 7.85 18.84 31.74
N SER A 49 6.98 19.07 30.76
CA SER A 49 7.42 19.41 29.39
C SER A 49 7.60 20.91 29.13
N GLY A 50 7.14 21.76 30.07
CA GLY A 50 7.12 23.22 29.92
C GLY A 50 6.10 23.75 28.90
N LYS A 51 5.24 22.89 28.33
CA LYS A 51 4.23 23.23 27.32
C LYS A 51 2.97 22.38 27.50
N ALA A 52 1.81 22.90 27.12
CA ALA A 52 0.59 22.09 27.15
C ALA A 52 0.73 20.86 26.22
N PRO A 53 0.21 19.67 26.64
CA PRO A 53 0.19 18.50 25.78
C PRO A 53 -0.55 18.78 24.47
N ASP A 54 0.09 18.43 23.36
CA ASP A 54 -0.41 18.74 22.02
C ASP A 54 -1.42 17.70 21.52
N ILE A 55 -2.42 18.16 20.77
CA ILE A 55 -3.38 17.31 20.07
C ILE A 55 -2.98 17.28 18.61
N ARG A 56 -2.53 16.12 18.14
CA ARG A 56 -2.07 15.98 16.76
C ARG A 56 -3.24 15.64 15.84
N ARG A 57 -3.37 16.35 14.73
CA ARG A 57 -4.34 16.02 13.68
C ARG A 57 -3.72 15.12 12.61
N THR A 58 -4.43 14.06 12.24
CA THR A 58 -4.00 13.12 11.19
C THR A 58 -4.43 13.56 9.79
N CYS A 59 -3.92 12.89 8.74
CA CYS A 59 -4.35 13.13 7.36
C CYS A 59 -5.82 12.79 7.09
N ASP A 60 -6.43 11.93 7.92
CA ASP A 60 -7.86 11.65 7.92
C ASP A 60 -8.67 12.70 8.70
N GLU A 61 -8.04 13.82 9.07
CA GLU A 61 -8.63 14.94 9.82
C GLU A 61 -9.12 14.57 11.23
N LEU A 62 -8.74 13.37 11.69
CA LEU A 62 -9.00 12.86 13.04
C LEU A 62 -7.94 13.33 14.02
N ASP A 63 -8.38 13.73 15.21
CA ASP A 63 -7.52 14.10 16.32
C ASP A 63 -6.88 12.87 16.98
N VAL A 64 -5.68 13.07 17.51
CA VAL A 64 -4.93 12.11 18.32
C VAL A 64 -4.59 12.79 19.62
N LEU A 65 -5.24 12.34 20.69
CA LEU A 65 -5.00 12.85 22.03
C LEU A 65 -3.65 12.34 22.54
N PRO A 66 -2.97 13.12 23.38
CA PRO A 66 -1.69 12.73 23.96
C PRO A 66 -1.84 11.62 25.02
N LEU A 67 -3.04 11.44 25.58
CA LEU A 67 -3.39 10.35 26.49
C LEU A 67 -4.85 9.93 26.26
N TYR A 68 -5.11 8.63 26.32
CA TYR A 68 -6.44 8.03 26.25
C TYR A 68 -6.75 7.25 27.53
N ALA A 69 -7.98 7.38 28.01
CA ALA A 69 -8.48 6.74 29.22
C ALA A 69 -9.90 6.20 28.97
N ARG A 70 -10.47 5.51 29.96
CA ARG A 70 -11.81 4.89 29.84
C ARG A 70 -12.91 5.88 29.44
N ASP A 71 -12.80 7.10 29.94
CA ASP A 71 -13.70 8.22 29.74
C ASP A 71 -13.12 9.30 28.81
N VAL A 72 -11.90 9.09 28.28
CA VAL A 72 -11.20 10.05 27.42
C VAL A 72 -10.80 9.42 26.07
N PRO A 73 -11.41 9.86 24.96
CA PRO A 73 -12.44 10.90 24.86
C PRO A 73 -13.81 10.41 25.33
N ALA A 74 -14.71 11.35 25.59
CA ALA A 74 -16.05 11.05 26.06
C ALA A 74 -16.77 10.00 25.18
N GLY A 75 -17.32 8.98 25.86
CA GLY A 75 -18.07 7.90 25.23
C GLY A 75 -17.24 6.82 24.52
N VAL A 76 -15.91 6.79 24.70
CA VAL A 76 -15.05 5.72 24.17
C VAL A 76 -15.38 4.35 24.78
N GLU A 77 -15.67 4.28 26.09
CA GLU A 77 -16.09 3.04 26.77
C GLU A 77 -17.33 2.41 26.13
N ARG A 78 -18.38 3.22 25.91
CA ARG A 78 -19.61 2.76 25.24
C ARG A 78 -19.33 2.26 23.82
N TRP A 79 -18.32 2.80 23.14
CA TRP A 79 -17.93 2.31 21.82
C TRP A 79 -17.17 0.98 21.90
N ALA A 80 -16.27 0.83 22.89
CA ALA A 80 -15.57 -0.43 23.14
C ALA A 80 -16.54 -1.59 23.36
N GLU A 81 -17.65 -1.37 24.08
CA GLU A 81 -18.72 -2.36 24.27
C GLU A 81 -19.37 -2.79 22.94
N ARG A 82 -19.52 -1.87 21.98
CA ARG A 82 -20.10 -2.14 20.66
C ARG A 82 -19.20 -2.94 19.74
N GLU A 83 -17.88 -2.94 19.97
CA GLU A 83 -16.95 -3.77 19.18
C GLU A 83 -17.20 -5.28 19.36
N GLY A 84 -17.89 -5.66 20.45
CA GLY A 84 -18.35 -7.03 20.67
C GLY A 84 -17.21 -7.99 21.05
N ARG A 85 -17.32 -9.23 20.57
CA ARG A 85 -16.35 -10.30 20.82
C ARG A 85 -15.79 -10.83 19.50
N PRO A 86 -14.54 -11.32 19.46
CA PRO A 86 -13.99 -12.01 18.29
C PRO A 86 -14.92 -13.12 17.79
N GLY A 87 -15.10 -13.22 16.48
CA GLY A 87 -15.95 -14.23 15.85
C GLY A 87 -17.45 -13.99 15.96
N ARG A 88 -17.87 -12.81 16.40
CA ARG A 88 -19.29 -12.41 16.46
C ARG A 88 -19.49 -11.05 15.82
N PRO A 89 -20.64 -10.80 15.17
CA PRO A 89 -20.99 -9.47 14.70
C PRO A 89 -20.86 -8.43 15.83
N PRO A 90 -20.30 -7.23 15.56
CA PRO A 90 -19.94 -6.69 14.25
C PRO A 90 -18.55 -7.10 13.70
N PHE A 91 -17.88 -8.10 14.28
CA PHE A 91 -16.57 -8.63 13.83
C PHE A 91 -15.41 -7.63 13.90
N VAL A 92 -15.57 -6.48 14.55
CA VAL A 92 -14.47 -5.50 14.73
C VAL A 92 -13.23 -6.18 15.32
N ARG A 93 -13.44 -7.10 16.27
CA ARG A 93 -12.40 -7.87 16.98
C ARG A 93 -11.99 -9.18 16.30
N GLY A 94 -12.29 -9.36 15.01
CA GLY A 94 -11.91 -10.55 14.24
C GLY A 94 -13.12 -11.37 13.77
N ASP A 95 -12.93 -12.09 12.68
CA ASP A 95 -13.93 -12.95 12.03
C ASP A 95 -14.14 -14.29 12.76
N ARG A 96 -13.24 -14.66 13.68
CA ARG A 96 -13.29 -15.94 14.41
C ARG A 96 -13.04 -15.76 15.91
N ALA A 97 -13.62 -16.66 16.70
CA ALA A 97 -13.45 -16.68 18.16
C ALA A 97 -12.15 -17.37 18.58
N GLU A 98 -11.71 -18.36 17.79
CA GLU A 98 -10.47 -19.11 18.00
C GLU A 98 -9.33 -18.56 17.14
N HIS A 99 -8.12 -18.71 17.66
CA HIS A 99 -6.90 -18.31 16.98
C HIS A 99 -6.59 -19.24 15.80
N ARG A 100 -6.12 -18.69 14.68
CA ARG A 100 -5.44 -19.44 13.63
C ARG A 100 -4.32 -18.60 13.04
N ALA A 101 -3.26 -19.26 12.61
CA ALA A 101 -2.30 -18.71 11.68
C ALA A 101 -3.02 -18.08 10.47
N TRP A 102 -2.72 -16.82 10.16
CA TRP A 102 -3.21 -16.18 8.94
C TRP A 102 -2.60 -16.84 7.71
N ASP A 103 -3.27 -16.69 6.57
CA ASP A 103 -2.76 -17.13 5.27
C ASP A 103 -1.57 -16.26 4.86
N VAL A 104 -0.38 -16.86 4.78
CA VAL A 104 0.81 -16.20 4.22
C VAL A 104 0.78 -16.40 2.70
N ARG A 105 0.33 -15.36 1.99
CA ARG A 105 0.16 -15.36 0.54
C ARG A 105 1.32 -14.66 -0.15
N GLN A 106 2.11 -15.38 -0.94
CA GLN A 106 3.26 -14.79 -1.64
C GLN A 106 2.95 -14.53 -3.12
N ALA A 107 3.43 -13.40 -3.63
CA ALA A 107 3.25 -13.05 -5.03
C ALA A 107 4.33 -13.71 -5.90
N CYS A 108 3.92 -14.42 -6.94
CA CYS A 108 4.79 -14.89 -8.01
C CYS A 108 4.45 -14.09 -9.28
N SER A 109 5.47 -13.57 -9.95
CA SER A 109 5.36 -12.60 -11.05
C SER A 109 6.27 -12.94 -12.23
N GLU A 110 6.78 -14.16 -12.24
CA GLU A 110 7.57 -14.74 -13.31
C GLU A 110 6.74 -14.80 -14.60
N THR A 111 7.40 -14.58 -15.72
CA THR A 111 6.75 -14.39 -17.01
C THR A 111 6.79 -15.63 -17.91
N ASP A 112 7.52 -16.67 -17.50
CA ASP A 112 7.66 -17.94 -18.20
C ASP A 112 7.04 -19.05 -17.35
N ALA A 113 6.34 -20.00 -17.97
CA ALA A 113 5.59 -21.03 -17.25
C ALA A 113 6.48 -21.90 -16.35
N VAL A 114 7.69 -22.25 -16.80
CA VAL A 114 8.62 -23.06 -15.99
C VAL A 114 9.13 -22.24 -14.82
N ALA A 115 9.57 -21.00 -15.08
CA ALA A 115 10.01 -20.10 -14.02
C ALA A 115 8.90 -19.80 -12.99
N THR A 116 7.66 -19.65 -13.44
CA THR A 116 6.49 -19.46 -12.58
C THR A 116 6.22 -20.72 -11.73
N ARG A 117 6.26 -21.91 -12.32
CA ARG A 117 6.14 -23.17 -11.57
C ARG A 117 7.22 -23.27 -10.49
N ASP A 118 8.48 -23.07 -10.86
CA ASP A 118 9.63 -23.17 -9.95
C ASP A 118 9.49 -22.17 -8.79
N ALA A 119 9.03 -20.93 -9.08
CA ALA A 119 8.79 -19.93 -8.05
C ALA A 119 7.62 -20.33 -7.12
N ILE A 120 6.53 -20.89 -7.66
CA ILE A 120 5.41 -21.39 -6.87
C ILE A 120 5.88 -22.51 -5.93
N GLU A 121 6.62 -23.49 -6.46
CA GLU A 121 7.16 -24.59 -5.68
C GLU A 121 8.11 -24.09 -4.58
N GLU A 122 9.01 -23.16 -4.90
CA GLU A 122 9.92 -22.52 -3.95
C GLU A 122 9.17 -21.80 -2.81
N GLU A 123 8.11 -21.04 -3.12
CA GLU A 123 7.33 -20.32 -2.11
C GLU A 123 6.56 -21.28 -1.20
N LEU A 124 5.90 -22.30 -1.78
CA LEU A 124 5.11 -23.28 -1.03
C LEU A 124 6.00 -24.18 -0.16
N ASP A 125 7.09 -24.70 -0.69
CA ASP A 125 8.07 -25.51 0.06
C ASP A 125 8.77 -24.67 1.13
N GLY A 126 8.93 -23.39 0.86
CA GLY A 126 9.43 -22.41 1.81
C GLY A 126 8.46 -22.00 2.92
N GLY A 127 7.24 -22.57 2.96
CA GLY A 127 6.25 -22.38 4.03
C GLY A 127 5.16 -21.35 3.74
N ALA A 128 5.09 -20.79 2.53
CA ALA A 128 3.93 -19.99 2.13
C ALA A 128 2.67 -20.87 2.17
N THR A 129 1.56 -20.31 2.65
CA THR A 129 0.28 -21.04 2.75
C THR A 129 -0.49 -20.99 1.44
N SER A 130 -0.23 -19.95 0.64
CA SER A 130 -0.95 -19.67 -0.58
C SER A 130 -0.13 -18.77 -1.51
N ILE A 131 -0.52 -18.66 -2.77
CA ILE A 131 0.18 -17.88 -3.79
C ILE A 131 -0.76 -16.88 -4.46
N ARG A 132 -0.20 -15.78 -4.97
CA ARG A 132 -0.88 -14.85 -5.87
C ARG A 132 -0.17 -14.83 -7.21
N LEU A 133 -0.94 -14.96 -8.28
CA LEU A 133 -0.51 -14.83 -9.66
C LEU A 133 -1.22 -13.65 -10.30
N ASN A 134 -0.44 -12.78 -10.94
CA ASN A 134 -0.98 -11.76 -11.83
C ASN A 134 -0.85 -12.28 -13.27
N VAL A 135 -1.99 -12.50 -13.92
CA VAL A 135 -2.10 -12.98 -15.31
C VAL A 135 -2.87 -11.98 -16.17
N ASP A 136 -3.03 -10.74 -15.69
CA ASP A 136 -3.56 -9.62 -16.47
C ASP A 136 -2.73 -9.46 -17.75
N PRO A 137 -3.31 -9.65 -18.95
CA PRO A 137 -2.58 -9.49 -20.22
C PRO A 137 -2.24 -8.03 -20.49
N ILE A 138 -2.75 -7.09 -19.69
CA ILE A 138 -2.14 -5.78 -19.53
C ILE A 138 -0.98 -5.96 -18.54
N GLU A 139 0.11 -6.60 -18.97
CA GLU A 139 1.28 -6.75 -18.10
C GLU A 139 1.84 -5.35 -17.81
N ARG A 140 1.95 -5.04 -16.52
CA ARG A 140 2.45 -3.76 -16.01
C ARG A 140 3.85 -3.98 -15.52
N VAL A 141 4.78 -3.17 -16.00
CA VAL A 141 6.09 -3.08 -15.38
C VAL A 141 5.91 -2.25 -14.11
N GLU A 142 5.71 -2.91 -12.95
CA GLU A 142 5.43 -2.23 -11.67
C GLU A 142 6.51 -1.22 -11.24
N TRP A 143 7.72 -1.36 -11.79
CA TRP A 143 8.92 -0.60 -11.45
C TRP A 143 9.33 0.48 -12.46
N GLU A 144 8.60 0.64 -13.58
CA GLU A 144 8.86 1.71 -14.55
C GLU A 144 8.18 3.02 -14.11
N SER A 145 8.97 4.08 -14.08
CA SER A 145 8.61 5.44 -13.62
C SER A 145 7.86 6.26 -14.67
N GLU A 146 7.81 5.81 -15.92
CA GLU A 146 7.18 6.54 -17.01
C GLU A 146 5.71 6.12 -17.18
N PRO A 147 4.74 7.05 -17.13
CA PRO A 147 3.47 6.89 -17.79
C PRO A 147 3.70 7.07 -19.30
N SER A 148 4.56 6.25 -19.91
CA SER A 148 4.71 6.31 -21.35
C SER A 148 3.36 5.88 -21.93
N SER A 149 2.72 6.85 -22.59
CA SER A 149 1.47 6.73 -23.34
C SER A 149 1.48 5.59 -24.38
N LYS A 150 2.64 4.97 -24.59
CA LYS A 150 2.80 3.68 -25.23
C LYS A 150 2.55 2.58 -24.21
N ARG A 151 1.27 2.22 -24.04
CA ARG A 151 0.85 0.94 -23.45
C ARG A 151 1.67 -0.19 -24.08
N ALA A 152 2.77 -0.59 -23.45
CA ALA A 152 3.51 -1.78 -23.83
C ALA A 152 2.71 -2.98 -23.31
N THR A 153 1.55 -3.25 -23.92
CA THR A 153 0.72 -4.40 -23.62
C THR A 153 1.51 -5.63 -24.06
N ARG A 154 2.21 -6.29 -23.13
CA ARG A 154 2.71 -7.63 -23.42
C ARG A 154 1.48 -8.54 -23.46
N ARG A 155 1.14 -9.01 -24.65
CA ARG A 155 0.09 -10.00 -24.85
C ARG A 155 0.60 -11.33 -24.29
N LEU A 156 0.21 -11.64 -23.06
CA LEU A 156 0.42 -12.95 -22.48
C LEU A 156 -0.63 -13.89 -23.06
N SER A 157 -0.25 -14.63 -24.11
CA SER A 157 -1.12 -15.61 -24.75
C SER A 157 -1.20 -16.90 -23.94
N HIS A 158 -1.74 -16.80 -22.72
CA HIS A 158 -1.98 -17.96 -21.87
C HIS A 158 -3.15 -18.79 -22.42
N THR A 159 -3.01 -20.11 -22.34
CA THR A 159 -4.03 -21.12 -22.67
C THR A 159 -4.26 -22.02 -21.45
N CYS A 160 -5.19 -22.98 -21.53
CA CYS A 160 -5.34 -23.98 -20.47
C CYS A 160 -4.02 -24.72 -20.18
N ALA A 161 -3.23 -25.01 -21.22
CA ALA A 161 -1.93 -25.67 -21.08
C ALA A 161 -0.92 -24.86 -20.24
N PHE A 162 -1.00 -23.52 -20.27
CA PHE A 162 -0.17 -22.68 -19.40
C PHE A 162 -0.55 -22.90 -17.92
N PHE A 163 -1.84 -22.88 -17.60
CA PHE A 163 -2.30 -23.12 -16.23
C PHE A 163 -2.03 -24.56 -15.77
N ASP A 164 -2.25 -25.55 -16.64
CA ASP A 164 -1.91 -26.96 -16.36
C ASP A 164 -0.40 -27.18 -16.18
N ALA A 165 0.42 -26.30 -16.77
CA ALA A 165 1.86 -26.31 -16.60
C ALA A 165 2.29 -25.63 -15.30
N ILE A 166 1.79 -24.46 -14.92
CA ILE A 166 2.29 -23.76 -13.72
C ILE A 166 1.82 -24.38 -12.40
N LEU A 167 0.72 -25.16 -12.43
CA LEU A 167 0.17 -25.80 -11.24
C LEU A 167 0.93 -27.11 -10.93
N PRO A 168 1.39 -27.33 -9.68
CA PRO A 168 2.08 -28.56 -9.29
C PRO A 168 1.24 -29.81 -9.57
N SER A 169 1.85 -30.86 -10.13
CA SER A 169 1.14 -32.05 -10.62
C SER A 169 0.82 -33.10 -9.53
N ASP A 170 1.54 -33.05 -8.42
CA ASP A 170 1.56 -34.03 -7.33
C ASP A 170 0.83 -33.56 -6.06
N ARG A 171 0.43 -32.29 -6.03
CA ARG A 171 -0.33 -31.70 -4.94
C ARG A 171 -1.70 -31.32 -5.49
N PRO A 172 -2.80 -31.65 -4.81
CA PRO A 172 -4.09 -31.04 -5.15
C PRO A 172 -3.94 -29.51 -5.12
N VAL A 173 -4.95 -28.75 -5.54
CA VAL A 173 -4.98 -27.30 -5.35
C VAL A 173 -5.68 -26.91 -4.01
N PRO A 174 -5.35 -27.47 -2.82
CA PRO A 174 -5.88 -26.92 -1.57
C PRO A 174 -5.09 -25.68 -1.14
N TYR A 175 -3.97 -25.35 -1.80
CA TYR A 175 -3.26 -24.09 -1.64
C TYR A 175 -4.09 -22.96 -2.27
N GLY A 176 -4.40 -21.94 -1.48
CA GLY A 176 -5.24 -20.82 -1.91
C GLY A 176 -4.62 -20.05 -3.08
N THR A 177 -4.88 -20.42 -4.33
CA THR A 177 -4.34 -19.66 -5.45
C THR A 177 -5.22 -18.45 -5.69
N ALA A 178 -4.63 -17.26 -5.57
CA ALA A 178 -5.26 -16.02 -5.98
C ALA A 178 -4.81 -15.68 -7.41
N ILE A 179 -5.73 -15.71 -8.37
CA ILE A 179 -5.43 -15.42 -9.77
C ILE A 179 -6.11 -14.11 -10.14
N ASP A 180 -5.30 -13.12 -10.52
CA ASP A 180 -5.77 -11.80 -10.93
C ASP A 180 -5.64 -11.65 -12.45
N GLY A 181 -6.78 -11.57 -13.12
CA GLY A 181 -6.86 -11.32 -14.56
C GLY A 181 -7.17 -9.87 -14.93
N GLY A 182 -7.28 -8.96 -13.95
CA GLY A 182 -7.68 -7.57 -14.17
C GLY A 182 -8.99 -7.45 -14.96
N ALA A 183 -8.98 -6.61 -16.00
CA ALA A 183 -10.11 -6.48 -16.91
C ALA A 183 -10.41 -7.77 -17.70
N TYR A 184 -9.49 -8.73 -17.78
CA TYR A 184 -9.65 -10.00 -18.48
C TYR A 184 -10.00 -11.16 -17.53
N PHE A 185 -10.57 -10.87 -16.36
CA PHE A 185 -10.94 -11.89 -15.37
C PHE A 185 -11.82 -13.01 -15.95
N LEU A 186 -12.72 -12.72 -16.90
CA LEU A 186 -13.63 -13.72 -17.46
C LEU A 186 -12.90 -14.73 -18.38
N PRO A 187 -12.12 -14.32 -19.40
CA PRO A 187 -11.25 -15.24 -20.15
C PRO A 187 -10.34 -16.08 -19.26
N VAL A 188 -9.71 -15.46 -18.25
CA VAL A 188 -8.83 -16.17 -17.30
C VAL A 188 -9.61 -17.23 -16.52
N ALA A 189 -10.78 -16.86 -15.97
CA ALA A 189 -11.65 -17.81 -15.28
C ALA A 189 -12.10 -18.97 -16.18
N ALA A 190 -12.40 -18.69 -17.45
CA ALA A 190 -12.78 -19.72 -18.42
C ALA A 190 -11.65 -20.73 -18.67
N LEU A 191 -10.40 -20.26 -18.80
CA LEU A 191 -9.24 -21.14 -18.94
C LEU A 191 -9.04 -22.04 -17.72
N LEU A 192 -9.21 -21.49 -16.51
CA LEU A 192 -9.14 -22.25 -15.26
C LEU A 192 -10.23 -23.32 -15.19
N LEU A 193 -11.47 -22.95 -15.51
CA LEU A 193 -12.61 -23.87 -15.49
C LEU A 193 -12.55 -24.97 -16.56
N ALA A 194 -11.84 -24.71 -17.66
CA ALA A 194 -11.71 -25.61 -18.80
C ALA A 194 -10.53 -26.59 -18.74
N GLY A 195 -9.45 -26.26 -18.00
CA GLY A 195 -8.23 -27.09 -17.96
C GLY A 195 -8.45 -28.44 -17.27
N ASP A 196 -7.71 -29.48 -17.68
CA ASP A 196 -7.84 -30.83 -17.10
C ASP A 196 -7.22 -30.91 -15.69
N ARG A 197 -6.16 -30.13 -15.44
CA ARG A 197 -5.58 -29.91 -14.09
C ARG A 197 -6.03 -28.60 -13.49
N GLY A 198 -6.48 -27.67 -14.34
CA GLY A 198 -7.11 -26.41 -13.97
C GLY A 198 -8.52 -26.54 -13.39
N HIS A 199 -9.29 -27.60 -13.73
CA HIS A 199 -10.65 -27.81 -13.23
C HIS A 199 -10.58 -28.03 -11.72
N PRO A 200 -10.93 -27.02 -10.90
CA PRO A 200 -10.68 -27.14 -9.48
C PRO A 200 -11.68 -28.15 -8.95
N ASP A 201 -11.19 -29.17 -8.25
CA ASP A 201 -12.08 -30.11 -7.60
C ASP A 201 -12.94 -29.38 -6.56
N ARG A 202 -13.94 -30.08 -6.01
CA ARG A 202 -14.80 -29.47 -4.98
C ARG A 202 -14.05 -29.04 -3.71
N GLY A 203 -12.83 -29.53 -3.50
CA GLY A 203 -11.95 -29.20 -2.38
C GLY A 203 -11.07 -27.96 -2.61
N ALA A 204 -10.97 -27.46 -3.84
CA ALA A 204 -10.09 -26.37 -4.21
C ALA A 204 -10.39 -25.08 -3.43
N ARG A 205 -9.33 -24.37 -3.05
CA ARG A 205 -9.40 -23.09 -2.31
C ARG A 205 -8.64 -22.02 -3.08
N GLY A 206 -9.07 -20.77 -2.93
CA GLY A 206 -8.42 -19.64 -3.60
C GLY A 206 -9.40 -18.53 -3.92
N THR A 207 -8.94 -17.60 -4.76
CA THR A 207 -9.72 -16.44 -5.19
C THR A 207 -9.45 -16.15 -6.68
N TRP A 208 -10.47 -16.08 -7.52
CA TRP A 208 -10.33 -15.73 -8.96
C TRP A 208 -10.29 -14.23 -9.23
N CYS A 209 -10.30 -13.42 -8.17
CA CYS A 209 -10.04 -11.98 -8.16
C CYS A 209 -10.78 -11.16 -9.22
N ALA A 210 -12.03 -11.50 -9.53
CA ALA A 210 -12.84 -10.69 -10.43
C ALA A 210 -13.12 -9.32 -9.78
N ASP A 211 -12.53 -8.27 -10.32
CA ASP A 211 -12.74 -6.88 -9.91
C ASP A 211 -12.71 -5.90 -11.09
N PRO A 212 -13.75 -5.87 -11.95
CA PRO A 212 -13.81 -4.91 -13.05
C PRO A 212 -13.82 -3.44 -12.56
N ILE A 213 -14.35 -3.14 -11.38
CA ILE A 213 -14.36 -1.76 -10.85
C ILE A 213 -12.95 -1.33 -10.43
N GLY A 214 -12.22 -2.20 -9.73
CA GLY A 214 -10.81 -1.97 -9.40
C GLY A 214 -9.93 -1.86 -10.66
N ALA A 215 -10.19 -2.66 -11.70
CA ALA A 215 -9.52 -2.52 -13.00
C ALA A 215 -9.83 -1.17 -13.66
N LEU A 216 -11.10 -0.76 -13.71
CA LEU A 216 -11.50 0.54 -14.27
C LEU A 216 -10.81 1.71 -13.57
N ALA A 217 -10.80 1.72 -12.24
CA ALA A 217 -10.17 2.79 -11.46
C ALA A 217 -8.64 2.86 -11.68
N ARG A 218 -8.01 1.69 -11.82
CA ARG A 218 -6.57 1.56 -12.00
C ARG A 218 -6.11 1.91 -13.42
N ASP A 219 -6.88 1.51 -14.43
CA ASP A 219 -6.49 1.62 -15.85
C ASP A 219 -7.15 2.76 -16.60
N GLY A 220 -8.23 3.31 -16.03
CA GLY A 220 -9.09 4.27 -16.71
C GLY A 220 -9.86 3.64 -17.88
N ARG A 221 -9.85 2.30 -18.02
CA ARG A 221 -10.47 1.62 -19.16
C ARG A 221 -10.94 0.22 -18.83
N LEU A 222 -12.19 -0.07 -19.17
CA LEU A 222 -12.69 -1.43 -19.35
C LEU A 222 -12.94 -1.68 -20.83
N PRO A 223 -12.50 -2.83 -21.39
CA PRO A 223 -12.70 -3.14 -22.80
C PRO A 223 -14.16 -3.55 -23.11
N TYR A 224 -15.09 -3.44 -22.17
CA TYR A 224 -16.49 -3.80 -22.33
C TYR A 224 -17.38 -2.97 -21.39
N PRO A 225 -18.71 -2.95 -21.62
CA PRO A 225 -19.66 -2.26 -20.76
C PRO A 225 -19.70 -2.82 -19.33
N ILE A 226 -19.93 -1.95 -18.35
CA ILE A 226 -19.94 -2.33 -16.93
C ILE A 226 -21.05 -3.34 -16.60
N ASP A 227 -22.20 -3.27 -17.27
CA ASP A 227 -23.32 -4.21 -17.12
C ASP A 227 -22.95 -5.63 -17.57
N TRP A 228 -22.11 -5.76 -18.62
CA TRP A 228 -21.55 -7.06 -19.01
C TRP A 228 -20.66 -7.60 -17.91
N ALA A 229 -19.78 -6.76 -17.36
CA ALA A 229 -18.88 -7.12 -16.27
C ALA A 229 -19.66 -7.67 -15.06
N MET A 230 -20.68 -6.93 -14.60
CA MET A 230 -21.49 -7.33 -13.44
C MET A 230 -22.23 -8.66 -13.67
N ARG A 231 -22.79 -8.84 -14.87
CA ARG A 231 -23.45 -10.08 -15.26
C ARG A 231 -22.47 -11.25 -15.26
N TRP A 232 -21.28 -11.07 -15.83
CA TRP A 232 -20.23 -12.08 -15.86
C TRP A 232 -19.71 -12.46 -14.48
N VAL A 233 -19.56 -11.50 -13.56
CA VAL A 233 -19.25 -11.79 -12.15
C VAL A 233 -20.36 -12.66 -11.53
N GLY A 234 -21.63 -12.40 -11.83
CA GLY A 234 -22.75 -13.23 -11.40
C GLY A 234 -22.75 -14.63 -12.02
N GLU A 235 -22.43 -14.77 -13.31
CA GLU A 235 -22.25 -16.06 -13.99
C GLU A 235 -21.11 -16.86 -13.33
N LEU A 236 -20.00 -16.19 -13.01
CA LEU A 236 -18.85 -16.79 -12.34
C LEU A 236 -19.17 -17.28 -10.93
N VAL A 237 -19.93 -16.51 -10.14
CA VAL A 237 -20.43 -16.94 -8.83
C VAL A 237 -21.29 -18.19 -8.95
N ARG A 238 -22.20 -18.26 -9.93
CA ARG A 238 -23.06 -19.43 -10.13
C ARG A 238 -22.24 -20.67 -10.48
N GLU A 239 -21.31 -20.54 -11.42
CA GLU A 239 -20.44 -21.63 -11.84
C GLU A 239 -19.60 -22.14 -10.67
N ALA A 240 -18.94 -21.23 -9.93
CA ALA A 240 -18.13 -21.59 -8.77
C ALA A 240 -18.92 -22.29 -7.65
N ARG A 241 -20.24 -22.03 -7.53
CA ARG A 241 -21.06 -22.73 -6.53
C ARG A 241 -21.24 -24.21 -6.85
N SER A 242 -21.33 -24.58 -8.13
CA SER A 242 -21.52 -25.97 -8.55
C SER A 242 -20.21 -26.75 -8.62
N SER A 243 -19.17 -26.14 -9.18
CA SER A 243 -17.87 -26.78 -9.43
C SER A 243 -16.89 -26.58 -8.28
N THR A 244 -16.77 -25.37 -7.72
CA THR A 244 -15.68 -24.97 -6.82
C THR A 244 -16.16 -24.26 -5.54
N PRO A 245 -16.95 -24.92 -4.67
CA PRO A 245 -17.71 -24.27 -3.61
C PRO A 245 -16.86 -23.53 -2.57
N HIS A 246 -15.56 -23.83 -2.44
CA HIS A 246 -14.64 -23.17 -1.51
C HIS A 246 -13.76 -22.06 -2.14
N VAL A 247 -13.89 -21.81 -3.44
CA VAL A 247 -13.21 -20.73 -4.16
C VAL A 247 -14.02 -19.43 -4.08
N ARG A 248 -13.35 -18.32 -3.81
CA ARG A 248 -13.94 -16.99 -3.91
C ARG A 248 -13.82 -16.48 -5.33
N THR A 249 -14.81 -15.74 -5.79
CA THR A 249 -14.84 -15.25 -7.17
C THR A 249 -14.56 -13.76 -7.24
N ILE A 250 -14.92 -13.00 -6.20
CA ILE A 250 -14.87 -11.54 -6.20
C ILE A 250 -13.73 -11.08 -5.29
N ARG A 251 -12.91 -10.17 -5.81
CA ARG A 251 -12.02 -9.34 -4.98
C ARG A 251 -12.53 -7.91 -5.04
N VAL A 252 -12.55 -7.22 -3.91
CA VAL A 252 -12.68 -5.77 -3.86
C VAL A 252 -11.29 -5.23 -3.58
N ASP A 253 -10.62 -4.74 -4.62
CA ASP A 253 -9.24 -4.25 -4.55
C ASP A 253 -9.21 -2.73 -4.47
N THR A 254 -8.73 -2.21 -3.34
CA THR A 254 -8.56 -0.77 -3.14
C THR A 254 -7.12 -0.28 -3.23
N THR A 255 -6.18 -1.18 -3.53
CA THR A 255 -4.76 -0.82 -3.71
C THR A 255 -4.51 0.28 -4.75
N PRO A 256 -5.29 0.41 -5.86
CA PRO A 256 -5.13 1.53 -6.79
C PRO A 256 -5.46 2.90 -6.15
N TYR A 257 -6.51 2.95 -5.34
CA TYR A 257 -6.95 4.18 -4.65
C TYR A 257 -5.95 4.60 -3.58
N HIS A 258 -5.44 3.62 -2.82
CA HIS A 258 -4.39 3.85 -1.85
C HIS A 258 -3.11 4.40 -2.49
N LEU A 259 -2.67 3.82 -3.61
CA LEU A 259 -1.50 4.27 -4.37
C LEU A 259 -1.70 5.67 -4.99
N ALA A 260 -2.94 6.04 -5.32
CA ALA A 260 -3.26 7.39 -5.78
C ALA A 260 -3.23 8.46 -4.68
N GLY A 261 -3.21 8.04 -3.41
CA GLY A 261 -3.07 8.92 -2.26
C GLY A 261 -4.30 8.98 -1.35
N ALA A 262 -5.27 8.07 -1.53
CA ALA A 262 -6.44 7.99 -0.67
C ALA A 262 -6.05 7.93 0.81
N THR A 263 -6.79 8.64 1.65
CA THR A 263 -6.69 8.48 3.11
C THR A 263 -7.32 7.15 3.55
N ASP A 264 -7.11 6.71 4.79
CA ASP A 264 -7.69 5.46 5.27
C ASP A 264 -9.23 5.54 5.32
N VAL A 265 -9.78 6.71 5.62
CA VAL A 265 -11.23 6.99 5.52
C VAL A 265 -11.76 6.78 4.10
N GLN A 266 -11.10 7.36 3.09
CA GLN A 266 -11.51 7.24 1.69
C GLN A 266 -11.38 5.79 1.20
N ASP A 267 -10.27 5.13 1.56
CA ASP A 267 -9.97 3.75 1.16
C ASP A 267 -11.03 2.76 1.69
N ILE A 268 -11.42 2.88 2.96
CA ILE A 268 -12.52 2.09 3.54
C ILE A 268 -13.85 2.41 2.84
N ALA A 269 -14.16 3.68 2.61
CA ALA A 269 -15.42 4.08 1.98
C ALA A 269 -15.58 3.50 0.56
N VAL A 270 -14.51 3.53 -0.24
CA VAL A 270 -14.45 2.93 -1.57
C VAL A 270 -14.61 1.41 -1.48
N ALA A 271 -13.94 0.74 -0.54
CA ALA A 271 -14.11 -0.71 -0.35
C ALA A 271 -15.58 -1.08 -0.10
N LEU A 272 -16.24 -0.35 0.80
CA LEU A 272 -17.64 -0.56 1.14
C LEU A 272 -18.59 -0.28 -0.04
N ALA A 273 -18.38 0.82 -0.76
CA ALA A 273 -19.19 1.19 -1.93
C ALA A 273 -19.05 0.17 -3.06
N THR A 274 -17.84 -0.30 -3.34
CA THR A 274 -17.58 -1.35 -4.33
C THR A 274 -18.21 -2.67 -3.91
N GLY A 275 -18.07 -3.08 -2.64
CA GLY A 275 -18.73 -4.27 -2.10
C GLY A 275 -20.25 -4.20 -2.25
N LEU A 276 -20.87 -3.07 -1.91
CA LEU A 276 -22.32 -2.88 -2.05
C LEU A 276 -22.77 -2.86 -3.52
N CYS A 277 -21.96 -2.30 -4.42
CA CYS A 277 -22.21 -2.33 -5.86
C CYS A 277 -22.29 -3.78 -6.35
N TYR A 278 -21.35 -4.64 -5.96
CA TYR A 278 -21.39 -6.07 -6.30
C TYR A 278 -22.60 -6.77 -5.69
N LEU A 279 -22.92 -6.52 -4.41
CA LEU A 279 -24.11 -7.11 -3.78
C LEU A 279 -25.40 -6.76 -4.56
N ARG A 280 -25.59 -5.48 -4.91
CA ARG A 280 -26.75 -5.02 -5.68
C ARG A 280 -26.82 -5.66 -7.06
N ALA A 281 -25.71 -5.58 -7.80
CA ALA A 281 -25.68 -6.04 -9.18
C ALA A 281 -25.90 -7.55 -9.30
N LEU A 282 -25.31 -8.33 -8.40
CA LEU A 282 -25.49 -9.79 -8.40
C LEU A 282 -26.86 -10.19 -7.86
N HIS A 283 -27.38 -9.47 -6.85
CA HIS A 283 -28.72 -9.72 -6.34
C HIS A 283 -29.79 -9.51 -7.41
N ALA A 284 -29.64 -8.47 -8.25
CA ALA A 284 -30.53 -8.22 -9.39
C ALA A 284 -30.57 -9.38 -10.41
N THR A 285 -29.59 -10.29 -10.37
CA THR A 285 -29.57 -11.50 -11.20
C THR A 285 -30.21 -12.73 -10.50
N GLY A 286 -30.79 -12.57 -9.32
CA GLY A 286 -31.49 -13.61 -8.56
C GLY A 286 -30.63 -14.40 -7.56
N LEU A 287 -29.43 -13.92 -7.23
CA LEU A 287 -28.59 -14.52 -6.18
C LEU A 287 -28.94 -13.91 -4.82
N ALA A 288 -29.08 -14.73 -3.77
CA ALA A 288 -29.31 -14.22 -2.43
C ALA A 288 -28.03 -13.59 -1.86
N ILE A 289 -28.15 -12.61 -0.96
CA ILE A 289 -26.99 -11.92 -0.37
C ILE A 289 -26.08 -12.89 0.40
N ASP A 290 -26.69 -13.87 1.06
CA ASP A 290 -25.99 -14.94 1.78
C ASP A 290 -25.16 -15.85 0.86
N GLU A 291 -25.45 -15.86 -0.44
CA GLU A 291 -24.72 -16.62 -1.46
C GLU A 291 -23.59 -15.79 -2.08
N ILE A 292 -23.73 -14.46 -2.09
CA ILE A 292 -22.78 -13.52 -2.69
C ILE A 292 -21.69 -13.12 -1.68
N ALA A 293 -22.06 -12.69 -0.47
CA ALA A 293 -21.13 -12.12 0.49
C ALA A 293 -19.94 -13.04 0.87
N PRO A 294 -20.10 -14.37 1.03
CA PRO A 294 -18.98 -15.27 1.26
C PRO A 294 -17.98 -15.37 0.09
N ARG A 295 -18.37 -14.92 -1.10
CA ARG A 295 -17.55 -14.93 -2.33
C ARG A 295 -16.67 -13.68 -2.47
N ILE A 296 -16.82 -12.70 -1.58
CA ILE A 296 -16.07 -11.44 -1.58
C ILE A 296 -14.85 -11.57 -0.66
N GLU A 297 -13.67 -11.27 -1.21
CA GLU A 297 -12.42 -11.00 -0.49
C GLU A 297 -12.11 -9.49 -0.62
N PHE A 298 -11.77 -8.81 0.48
CA PHE A 298 -11.27 -7.43 0.41
C PHE A 298 -9.74 -7.45 0.33
N HIS A 299 -9.16 -6.77 -0.65
CA HIS A 299 -7.72 -6.58 -0.77
C HIS A 299 -7.39 -5.09 -0.57
N ILE A 300 -6.72 -4.78 0.53
CA ILE A 300 -6.38 -3.40 0.91
C ILE A 300 -4.88 -3.26 1.14
N ALA A 301 -4.34 -2.08 0.84
CA ALA A 301 -2.98 -1.72 1.19
C ALA A 301 -2.93 -1.05 2.57
N ILE A 302 -1.84 -1.30 3.30
CA ILE A 302 -1.56 -0.67 4.59
C ILE A 302 -0.18 -0.02 4.61
N ASP A 303 -0.06 1.04 5.39
CA ASP A 303 1.17 1.79 5.60
C ASP A 303 1.98 1.20 6.78
N ALA A 304 3.26 1.53 6.90
CA ALA A 304 4.12 1.16 8.03
C ALA A 304 3.71 1.84 9.35
N ARG A 305 2.76 2.79 9.32
CA ARG A 305 2.15 3.42 10.50
C ARG A 305 1.20 2.45 11.19
N HIS A 306 1.75 1.54 11.99
CA HIS A 306 1.03 0.36 12.47
C HIS A 306 -0.32 0.65 13.16
N PHE A 307 -0.46 1.70 13.97
CA PHE A 307 -1.75 1.99 14.63
C PHE A 307 -2.87 2.39 13.65
N ALA A 308 -2.55 3.19 12.63
CA ALA A 308 -3.51 3.55 11.59
C ALA A 308 -3.93 2.29 10.81
N SER A 309 -2.95 1.48 10.41
CA SER A 309 -3.17 0.22 9.70
C SER A 309 -4.00 -0.81 10.51
N ILE A 310 -3.75 -0.96 11.81
CA ILE A 310 -4.55 -1.83 12.71
C ILE A 310 -6.01 -1.36 12.74
N THR A 311 -6.22 -0.07 12.95
CA THR A 311 -7.57 0.49 13.13
C THR A 311 -8.36 0.52 11.81
N LYS A 312 -7.68 0.67 10.67
CA LYS A 312 -8.26 0.52 9.33
C LYS A 312 -8.85 -0.86 9.10
N ILE A 313 -8.09 -1.93 9.37
CA ILE A 313 -8.56 -3.31 9.21
C ILE A 313 -9.79 -3.58 10.10
N ARG A 314 -9.73 -3.13 11.36
CA ARG A 314 -10.84 -3.26 12.33
C ARG A 314 -12.09 -2.50 11.89
N ALA A 315 -11.94 -1.26 11.43
CA ALA A 315 -13.04 -0.41 10.97
C ALA A 315 -13.71 -0.98 9.72
N LEU A 316 -12.94 -1.42 8.72
CA LEU A 316 -13.47 -2.05 7.51
C LEU A 316 -14.34 -3.27 7.85
N ARG A 317 -13.84 -4.17 8.72
CA ARG A 317 -14.60 -5.38 9.10
C ARG A 317 -15.91 -5.03 9.81
N GLY A 318 -15.85 -4.08 10.74
CA GLY A 318 -17.03 -3.57 11.45
C GLY A 318 -18.08 -3.00 10.51
N LEU A 319 -17.69 -2.08 9.64
CA LEU A 319 -18.59 -1.40 8.72
C LEU A 319 -19.17 -2.35 7.67
N TRP A 320 -18.39 -3.31 7.18
CA TRP A 320 -18.90 -4.31 6.25
C TRP A 320 -20.01 -5.17 6.88
N SER A 321 -19.83 -5.58 8.13
CA SER A 321 -20.85 -6.31 8.90
C SER A 321 -22.12 -5.48 9.09
N GLU A 322 -21.99 -4.18 9.33
CA GLU A 322 -23.13 -3.26 9.40
C GLU A 322 -23.84 -3.12 8.05
N ILE A 323 -23.13 -3.05 6.93
CA ILE A 323 -23.75 -3.03 5.59
C ILE A 323 -24.57 -4.30 5.35
N LEU A 324 -24.01 -5.48 5.61
CA LEU A 324 -24.75 -6.74 5.45
C LEU A 324 -25.97 -6.82 6.38
N THR A 325 -25.84 -6.29 7.60
CA THR A 325 -26.95 -6.18 8.54
C THR A 325 -28.03 -5.22 8.04
N ALA A 326 -27.66 -4.09 7.44
CA ALA A 326 -28.60 -3.14 6.87
C ALA A 326 -29.30 -3.71 5.63
N VAL A 327 -28.54 -4.31 4.70
CA VAL A 327 -29.06 -4.91 3.47
C VAL A 327 -30.04 -6.05 3.77
N SER A 328 -29.74 -6.91 4.75
CA SER A 328 -30.64 -8.02 5.14
C SER A 328 -31.98 -7.57 5.77
N ARG A 329 -32.14 -6.28 6.11
CA ARG A 329 -33.40 -5.70 6.60
C ARG A 329 -34.25 -5.09 5.49
N VAL A 330 -33.71 -4.94 4.29
CA VAL A 330 -34.44 -4.35 3.16
C VAL A 330 -35.29 -5.45 2.50
N PRO A 331 -36.63 -5.29 2.40
CA PRO A 331 -37.51 -6.34 1.88
C PRO A 331 -37.18 -6.82 0.46
N SER A 332 -36.63 -5.92 -0.37
CA SER A 332 -36.23 -6.23 -1.74
C SER A 332 -34.92 -7.03 -1.83
N PHE A 333 -34.22 -7.26 -0.70
CA PHE A 333 -33.03 -8.09 -0.63
C PHE A 333 -33.35 -9.40 0.07
N GLU A 334 -33.51 -10.47 -0.71
CA GLU A 334 -33.72 -11.81 -0.14
C GLU A 334 -32.48 -12.25 0.66
N SER A 335 -32.67 -12.44 1.97
CA SER A 335 -31.70 -13.01 2.91
C SER A 335 -32.32 -14.23 3.57
N ARG A 336 -31.61 -15.37 3.61
CA ARG A 336 -32.10 -16.63 4.16
C ARG A 336 -31.65 -16.85 5.61
N GLY A 337 -31.29 -15.76 6.30
CA GLY A 337 -30.93 -15.76 7.72
C GLY A 337 -29.47 -16.12 8.02
N SER A 338 -28.61 -16.29 7.00
CA SER A 338 -27.17 -16.60 7.18
C SER A 338 -26.28 -15.35 7.17
N SER A 339 -26.84 -14.16 6.95
CA SER A 339 -26.06 -12.91 6.79
C SER A 339 -25.11 -12.61 7.95
N ARG A 340 -25.41 -13.12 9.16
CA ARG A 340 -24.51 -13.00 10.33
C ARG A 340 -23.21 -13.80 10.20
N ALA A 341 -23.19 -14.95 9.52
CA ALA A 341 -21.95 -15.70 9.25
C ALA A 341 -21.21 -15.16 8.01
N ALA A 342 -21.93 -14.48 7.11
CA ALA A 342 -21.39 -13.88 5.89
C ALA A 342 -20.59 -12.57 6.13
N GLY A 343 -20.72 -11.93 7.30
CA GLY A 343 -19.93 -10.76 7.72
C GLY A 343 -18.44 -11.00 7.95
N ALA A 344 -18.00 -12.24 7.80
CA ALA A 344 -16.62 -12.70 7.94
C ALA A 344 -15.85 -12.71 6.60
N SER A 345 -16.15 -11.80 5.66
CA SER A 345 -15.38 -11.67 4.41
C SER A 345 -13.89 -11.50 4.72
N PRO A 346 -12.99 -12.31 4.14
CA PRO A 346 -11.57 -12.20 4.42
C PRO A 346 -11.00 -10.86 4.00
N ILE A 347 -10.08 -10.35 4.80
CA ILE A 347 -9.30 -9.15 4.48
C ILE A 347 -7.87 -9.60 4.16
N HIS A 348 -7.47 -9.39 2.91
CA HIS A 348 -6.12 -9.52 2.41
C HIS A 348 -5.40 -8.17 2.51
N VAL A 349 -4.24 -8.16 3.16
CA VAL A 349 -3.40 -6.97 3.33
C VAL A 349 -2.00 -7.18 2.76
N GLN A 350 -1.42 -6.09 2.27
CA GLN A 350 0.00 -5.98 1.91
C GLN A 350 0.52 -4.58 2.25
N LEU A 351 1.85 -4.44 2.38
CA LEU A 351 2.48 -3.13 2.46
C LEU A 351 2.14 -2.32 1.19
N GLY A 352 1.68 -1.10 1.37
CA GLY A 352 1.29 -0.21 0.29
C GLY A 352 2.47 0.21 -0.58
N ASP A 353 2.28 0.15 -1.89
CA ASP A 353 3.28 0.50 -2.88
C ASP A 353 3.80 1.93 -2.73
N ARG A 354 2.95 2.84 -2.23
CA ARG A 354 3.25 4.25 -2.02
C ARG A 354 4.37 4.52 -1.02
N GLU A 355 4.60 3.61 -0.07
CA GLU A 355 5.65 3.76 0.95
C GLU A 355 7.00 3.15 0.54
N ARG A 356 7.02 2.33 -0.51
CA ARG A 356 8.23 1.60 -0.91
C ARG A 356 9.22 2.55 -1.59
N THR A 357 10.46 2.51 -1.15
CA THR A 357 11.53 3.36 -1.66
C THR A 357 12.46 2.58 -2.59
N ARG A 358 12.94 3.22 -3.65
CA ARG A 358 14.03 2.72 -4.53
C ARG A 358 15.40 2.98 -3.94
N ILE A 359 15.49 3.97 -3.06
CA ILE A 359 16.68 4.36 -2.31
C ILE A 359 16.54 3.81 -0.89
N ASP A 360 17.65 3.32 -0.31
CA ASP A 360 17.65 2.64 0.99
C ASP A 360 16.66 1.47 1.01
N THR A 361 16.90 0.48 0.15
CA THR A 361 15.98 -0.67 0.03
C THR A 361 15.88 -1.47 1.32
N ARG A 362 16.92 -1.48 2.15
CA ARG A 362 16.88 -2.12 3.47
C ARG A 362 15.84 -1.47 4.39
N GLY A 363 15.60 -0.17 4.26
CA GLY A 363 14.48 0.51 4.93
C GLY A 363 13.12 -0.15 4.64
N ASN A 364 12.92 -0.73 3.44
CA ASN A 364 11.69 -1.44 3.11
C ASN A 364 11.50 -2.74 3.92
N LEU A 365 12.57 -3.37 4.42
CA LEU A 365 12.44 -4.51 5.35
C LEU A 365 11.72 -4.10 6.64
N LEU A 366 12.08 -2.93 7.18
CA LEU A 366 11.50 -2.39 8.42
C LEU A 366 10.07 -1.90 8.22
N ARG A 367 9.78 -1.27 7.07
CA ARG A 367 8.42 -0.90 6.66
C ARG A 367 7.53 -2.14 6.55
N ASN A 368 8.03 -3.17 5.87
CA ASN A 368 7.31 -4.43 5.72
C ASN A 368 7.10 -5.14 7.07
N ALA A 369 8.11 -5.17 7.96
CA ALA A 369 7.95 -5.71 9.32
C ALA A 369 6.85 -4.98 10.13
N SER A 370 6.80 -3.65 10.03
CA SER A 370 5.77 -2.83 10.67
C SER A 370 4.37 -3.11 10.10
N ALA A 371 4.26 -3.29 8.78
CA ALA A 371 3.02 -3.69 8.13
C ALA A 371 2.59 -5.10 8.53
N LEU A 372 3.51 -6.08 8.60
CA LEU A 372 3.23 -7.45 9.06
C LEU A 372 2.69 -7.46 10.51
N PHE A 373 3.29 -6.65 11.39
CA PHE A 373 2.79 -6.50 12.76
C PHE A 373 1.37 -5.94 12.78
N ALA A 374 1.11 -4.87 12.01
CA ALA A 374 -0.20 -4.25 11.93
C ALA A 374 -1.27 -5.19 11.33
N ALA A 375 -0.91 -5.93 10.29
CA ALA A 375 -1.74 -6.95 9.65
C ALA A 375 -2.18 -8.03 10.65
N ALA A 376 -1.22 -8.56 11.40
CA ALA A 376 -1.47 -9.59 12.40
C ALA A 376 -2.37 -9.07 13.54
N VAL A 377 -2.01 -7.93 14.13
CA VAL A 377 -2.75 -7.33 15.26
C VAL A 377 -4.15 -6.84 14.84
N GLY A 378 -4.31 -6.32 13.63
CA GLY A 378 -5.59 -5.93 13.06
C GLY A 378 -6.50 -7.13 12.70
N GLY A 379 -5.95 -8.34 12.70
CA GLY A 379 -6.68 -9.58 12.39
C GLY A 379 -6.93 -9.77 10.89
N ALA A 380 -5.96 -9.43 10.04
CA ALA A 380 -6.05 -9.75 8.62
C ALA A 380 -6.13 -11.27 8.40
N SER A 381 -6.97 -11.70 7.46
CA SER A 381 -7.15 -13.12 7.16
C SER A 381 -6.02 -13.65 6.27
N ILE A 382 -5.52 -12.79 5.38
CA ILE A 382 -4.48 -13.07 4.39
C ILE A 382 -3.46 -11.94 4.43
N VAL A 383 -2.18 -12.28 4.45
CA VAL A 383 -1.08 -11.31 4.51
C VAL A 383 -0.06 -11.64 3.43
N THR A 384 0.23 -10.65 2.59
CA THR A 384 1.34 -10.70 1.64
C THR A 384 2.50 -9.86 2.17
N SER A 385 3.65 -10.52 2.31
CA SER A 385 4.91 -9.88 2.67
C SER A 385 5.63 -9.44 1.40
N VAL A 386 6.09 -8.19 1.37
CA VAL A 386 6.65 -7.61 0.13
C VAL A 386 8.19 -7.67 0.17
N PRO A 387 8.85 -8.13 -0.90
CA PRO A 387 10.31 -8.06 -1.02
C PRO A 387 10.83 -6.63 -0.98
N HIS A 388 11.98 -6.43 -0.33
CA HIS A 388 12.57 -5.10 -0.09
C HIS A 388 13.04 -4.38 -1.37
N ASP A 389 13.31 -5.14 -2.43
CA ASP A 389 13.75 -4.71 -3.75
C ASP A 389 12.61 -4.53 -4.77
N ALA A 390 11.36 -4.79 -4.37
CA ALA A 390 10.20 -4.78 -5.26
C ALA A 390 9.91 -3.41 -5.93
N ALA A 391 10.40 -2.31 -5.35
CA ALA A 391 10.26 -0.98 -5.95
C ALA A 391 11.26 -0.71 -7.10
N ILE A 392 12.32 -1.50 -7.20
CA ILE A 392 13.37 -1.36 -8.21
C ILE A 392 13.11 -2.26 -9.42
N GLY A 393 12.65 -3.49 -9.18
CA GLY A 393 12.49 -4.48 -10.23
C GLY A 393 11.92 -5.79 -9.73
N PRO A 394 11.85 -6.82 -10.60
CA PRO A 394 11.39 -8.14 -10.21
C PRO A 394 12.26 -8.72 -9.08
N PRO A 395 11.67 -9.14 -7.95
CA PRO A 395 12.42 -9.60 -6.80
C PRO A 395 13.30 -10.82 -7.08
N SER A 396 14.48 -10.85 -6.46
CA SER A 396 15.32 -12.06 -6.45
C SER A 396 14.70 -13.17 -5.60
N ALA A 397 15.09 -14.42 -5.83
CA ALA A 397 14.70 -15.55 -4.98
C ALA A 397 15.09 -15.33 -3.50
N SER A 398 16.28 -14.75 -3.26
CA SER A 398 16.73 -14.38 -1.92
C SER A 398 15.82 -13.34 -1.27
N SER A 399 15.44 -12.30 -2.01
CA SER A 399 14.55 -11.24 -1.52
C SER A 399 13.15 -11.74 -1.20
N ARG A 400 12.59 -12.63 -2.04
CA ARG A 400 11.32 -13.30 -1.75
C ARG A 400 11.39 -14.19 -0.52
N ARG A 401 12.46 -14.99 -0.39
CA ARG A 401 12.71 -15.81 0.80
C ARG A 401 12.73 -14.96 2.07
N ILE A 402 13.44 -13.82 2.06
CA ILE A 402 13.47 -12.89 3.20
C ILE A 402 12.06 -12.39 3.53
N ALA A 403 11.28 -11.97 2.53
CA ALA A 403 9.92 -11.51 2.72
C ALA A 403 9.02 -12.61 3.32
N ARG A 404 9.03 -13.82 2.75
CA ARG A 404 8.29 -14.97 3.27
C ARG A 404 8.68 -15.30 4.71
N HIS A 405 9.97 -15.37 5.00
CA HIS A 405 10.49 -15.67 6.34
C HIS A 405 10.07 -14.61 7.35
N ALA A 406 10.04 -13.32 7.00
CA ALA A 406 9.55 -12.28 7.89
C ALA A 406 8.08 -12.51 8.32
N ALA A 407 7.22 -12.95 7.40
CA ALA A 407 5.83 -13.30 7.72
C ALA A 407 5.73 -14.55 8.61
N LEU A 408 6.54 -15.57 8.34
CA LEU A 408 6.58 -16.80 9.15
C LEU A 408 7.11 -16.53 10.56
N LEU A 409 8.18 -15.74 10.70
CA LEU A 409 8.72 -15.32 11.99
C LEU A 409 7.67 -14.56 12.81
N ALA A 410 6.98 -13.60 12.20
CA ALA A 410 5.91 -12.86 12.88
C ALA A 410 4.78 -13.79 13.38
N ARG A 411 4.46 -14.82 12.61
CA ARG A 411 3.38 -15.78 12.90
C ARG A 411 3.77 -16.81 13.96
N ASP A 412 4.89 -17.47 13.76
CA ASP A 412 5.24 -18.73 14.42
C ASP A 412 6.16 -18.49 15.63
N GLU A 413 7.12 -17.57 15.52
CA GLU A 413 8.06 -17.23 16.62
C GLU A 413 7.62 -16.00 17.42
N GLY A 414 7.21 -14.94 16.74
CA GLY A 414 6.66 -13.72 17.34
C GLY A 414 5.28 -13.94 17.96
N ARG A 415 4.61 -15.05 17.60
CA ARG A 415 3.32 -15.49 18.14
C ARG A 415 2.26 -14.39 18.10
N LEU A 416 2.31 -13.50 17.10
CA LEU A 416 1.38 -12.36 17.00
C LEU A 416 -0.08 -12.80 16.86
N GLY A 417 -0.32 -14.03 16.36
CA GLY A 417 -1.64 -14.63 16.28
C GLY A 417 -2.12 -15.37 17.53
N ARG A 418 -1.35 -15.40 18.64
CA ARG A 418 -1.69 -16.19 19.84
C ARG A 418 -2.90 -15.67 20.60
N VAL A 419 -3.13 -14.36 20.59
CA VAL A 419 -4.27 -13.70 21.25
C VAL A 419 -5.19 -13.15 20.16
N ALA A 420 -6.49 -13.48 20.24
CA ALA A 420 -7.48 -12.90 19.34
C ALA A 420 -7.66 -11.42 19.63
N ASP A 421 -7.42 -10.57 18.62
CA ASP A 421 -7.52 -9.11 18.70
C ASP A 421 -6.79 -8.50 19.93
N PRO A 422 -5.45 -8.55 19.97
CA PRO A 422 -4.68 -8.01 21.09
C PRO A 422 -4.81 -6.47 21.21
N ALA A 423 -5.30 -5.80 20.16
CA ALA A 423 -5.63 -4.38 20.18
C ALA A 423 -6.91 -4.05 20.97
N GLY A 424 -7.79 -5.04 21.21
CA GLY A 424 -9.06 -4.85 21.91
C GLY A 424 -8.87 -4.43 23.36
N GLY A 425 -9.56 -3.36 23.76
CA GLY A 425 -9.44 -2.77 25.11
C GLY A 425 -8.47 -1.59 25.20
N SER A 426 -7.67 -1.33 24.17
CA SER A 426 -6.91 -0.07 24.08
C SER A 426 -7.84 1.10 23.77
N TRP A 427 -8.00 2.03 24.69
CA TRP A 427 -8.85 3.22 24.51
C TRP A 427 -8.45 4.05 23.27
N PHE A 428 -7.15 4.15 23.01
CA PHE A 428 -6.63 4.78 21.80
C PHE A 428 -7.10 4.08 20.52
N LEU A 429 -6.94 2.76 20.43
CA LEU A 429 -7.31 2.02 19.21
C LEU A 429 -8.82 1.94 19.02
N VAL A 430 -9.59 1.88 20.11
CA VAL A 430 -11.06 1.96 20.08
C VAL A 430 -11.51 3.30 19.50
N ASP A 431 -11.01 4.42 20.02
CA ASP A 431 -11.42 5.74 19.52
C ASP A 431 -10.92 6.01 18.09
N ARG A 432 -9.70 5.57 17.74
CA ARG A 432 -9.21 5.66 16.36
C ARG A 432 -10.03 4.83 15.38
N THR A 433 -10.39 3.60 15.76
CA THR A 433 -11.31 2.75 14.97
C THR A 433 -12.67 3.44 14.81
N ARG A 434 -13.21 4.04 15.89
CA ARG A 434 -14.44 4.83 15.87
C ARG A 434 -14.37 6.01 14.90
N GLY A 435 -13.28 6.78 14.96
CA GLY A 435 -13.05 7.94 14.11
C GLY A 435 -13.01 7.57 12.63
N LEU A 436 -12.21 6.56 12.28
CA LEU A 436 -12.13 6.04 10.92
C LEU A 436 -13.49 5.52 10.44
N ALA A 437 -14.20 4.76 11.28
CA ALA A 437 -15.50 4.22 10.92
C ALA A 437 -16.54 5.31 10.60
N ARG A 438 -16.58 6.38 11.40
CA ARG A 438 -17.50 7.51 11.15
C ARG A 438 -17.14 8.29 9.89
N GLY A 439 -15.85 8.59 9.72
CA GLY A 439 -15.37 9.28 8.52
C GLY A 439 -15.68 8.48 7.26
N ALA A 440 -15.34 7.18 7.26
CA ALA A 440 -15.57 6.29 6.13
C ALA A 440 -17.06 6.13 5.82
N TRP A 441 -17.93 6.04 6.84
CA TRP A 441 -19.37 5.96 6.63
C TRP A 441 -19.92 7.23 5.96
N SER A 442 -19.44 8.41 6.34
CA SER A 442 -19.85 9.68 5.72
C SER A 442 -19.46 9.74 4.24
N VAL A 443 -18.21 9.40 3.91
CA VAL A 443 -17.73 9.37 2.50
C VAL A 443 -18.48 8.30 1.70
N PHE A 444 -18.72 7.13 2.28
CA PHE A 444 -19.52 6.07 1.67
C PHE A 444 -20.94 6.57 1.33
N GLN A 445 -21.62 7.27 2.24
CA GLN A 445 -22.94 7.84 1.99
C GLN A 445 -22.94 8.91 0.89
N GLU A 446 -21.86 9.67 0.72
CA GLU A 446 -21.71 10.61 -0.40
C GLU A 446 -21.55 9.86 -1.73
N ILE A 447 -20.73 8.80 -1.78
CA ILE A 447 -20.61 7.94 -2.98
C ILE A 447 -21.98 7.38 -3.38
N GLU A 448 -22.75 6.90 -2.40
CA GLU A 448 -24.09 6.37 -2.64
C GLU A 448 -25.09 7.42 -3.12
N ARG A 449 -25.02 8.66 -2.60
CA ARG A 449 -25.85 9.79 -3.08
C ARG A 449 -25.55 10.16 -4.53
N ARG A 450 -24.33 9.91 -5.01
CA ARG A 450 -23.91 10.12 -6.41
C ARG A 450 -24.32 9.00 -7.37
N GLY A 451 -25.05 8.00 -6.89
CA GLY A 451 -25.45 6.85 -7.69
C GLY A 451 -24.50 5.64 -7.58
N GLY A 452 -23.60 5.65 -6.60
CA GLY A 452 -22.68 4.57 -6.31
C GLY A 452 -21.30 4.74 -6.94
N ILE A 453 -20.40 3.78 -6.65
CA ILE A 453 -18.97 3.91 -6.97
C ILE A 453 -18.67 4.08 -8.47
N VAL A 454 -19.42 3.40 -9.35
CA VAL A 454 -19.19 3.48 -10.80
C VAL A 454 -19.49 4.88 -11.33
N ALA A 455 -20.56 5.51 -10.84
CA ALA A 455 -20.92 6.88 -11.22
C ALA A 455 -19.90 7.89 -10.66
N ALA A 456 -19.49 7.73 -9.40
CA ALA A 456 -18.51 8.60 -8.74
C ALA A 456 -17.07 8.49 -9.32
N LEU A 457 -16.76 7.35 -9.95
CA LEU A 457 -15.54 7.20 -10.75
C LEU A 457 -15.69 7.86 -12.12
N GLY A 458 -16.84 7.67 -12.77
CA GLY A 458 -17.13 8.20 -14.11
C GLY A 458 -17.21 9.72 -14.16
N ASP A 459 -17.72 10.37 -13.11
CA ASP A 459 -17.79 11.84 -13.01
C ASP A 459 -16.49 12.49 -12.50
N GLY A 460 -15.48 11.69 -12.13
CA GLY A 460 -14.17 12.17 -11.67
C GLY A 460 -14.08 12.52 -10.18
N TRP A 461 -15.18 12.46 -9.42
CA TRP A 461 -15.20 12.92 -8.03
C TRP A 461 -14.24 12.15 -7.10
N ILE A 462 -14.12 10.84 -7.31
CA ILE A 462 -13.15 10.03 -6.55
C ILE A 462 -11.72 10.50 -6.80
N ALA A 463 -11.36 10.79 -8.05
CA ALA A 463 -10.03 11.25 -8.42
C ALA A 463 -9.74 12.62 -7.79
N GLU A 464 -10.67 13.57 -7.88
CA GLU A 464 -10.54 14.91 -7.31
C GLU A 464 -10.38 14.91 -5.79
N THR A 465 -11.18 14.10 -5.08
CA THR A 465 -11.11 14.04 -3.62
C THR A 465 -9.85 13.36 -3.11
N ILE A 466 -9.34 12.36 -3.84
CA ILE A 466 -8.04 11.72 -3.56
C ILE A 466 -6.91 12.70 -3.87
N GLU A 467 -6.98 13.47 -4.96
CA GLU A 467 -6.01 14.51 -5.31
C GLU A 467 -5.86 15.53 -4.18
N ALA A 468 -6.98 16.06 -3.69
CA ALA A 468 -6.95 17.05 -2.60
C ALA A 468 -6.27 16.50 -1.33
N ALA A 469 -6.51 15.23 -1.00
CA ALA A 469 -5.86 14.57 0.13
C ALA A 469 -4.37 14.31 -0.14
N HIS A 470 -4.01 13.92 -1.37
CA HIS A 470 -2.64 13.73 -1.79
C HIS A 470 -1.85 15.04 -1.72
N ALA A 471 -2.36 16.14 -2.27
CA ALA A 471 -1.66 17.43 -2.30
C ALA A 471 -1.26 17.90 -0.89
N ARG A 472 -2.15 17.77 0.11
CA ARG A 472 -1.84 18.06 1.51
C ARG A 472 -0.70 17.18 2.06
N ARG A 473 -0.71 15.89 1.71
CA ARG A 473 0.35 14.95 2.13
C ARG A 473 1.66 15.22 1.41
N ALA A 474 1.62 15.54 0.12
CA ALA A 474 2.78 15.86 -0.69
C ALA A 474 3.50 17.11 -0.15
N ASP A 475 2.77 18.17 0.19
CA ASP A 475 3.33 19.36 0.85
C ASP A 475 3.98 19.00 2.20
N ALA A 476 3.30 18.21 3.04
CA ALA A 476 3.86 17.76 4.31
C ALA A 476 5.14 16.90 4.15
N ILE A 477 5.22 16.06 3.11
CA ILE A 477 6.41 15.26 2.79
C ILE A 477 7.53 16.17 2.28
N ALA A 478 7.21 17.08 1.35
CA ALA A 478 8.18 18.00 0.76
C ALA A 478 8.81 18.92 1.80
N ARG A 479 8.04 19.34 2.80
CA ARG A 479 8.49 20.12 3.97
C ARG A 479 9.11 19.29 5.10
N ARG A 480 9.23 17.97 4.92
CA ARG A 480 9.73 17.00 5.91
C ARG A 480 8.92 16.94 7.22
N ALA A 481 7.70 17.48 7.24
CA ALA A 481 6.76 17.25 8.35
C ALA A 481 6.32 15.78 8.43
N THR A 482 6.30 15.09 7.29
CA THR A 482 6.26 13.63 7.19
C THR A 482 7.56 13.13 6.56
N GLY A 483 8.56 12.87 7.41
CA GLY A 483 9.86 12.38 6.97
C GLY A 483 9.84 10.96 6.42
N ILE A 484 10.68 10.70 5.41
CA ILE A 484 10.93 9.38 4.82
C ILE A 484 12.37 8.99 5.16
N ILE A 485 12.51 8.07 6.13
CA ILE A 485 13.81 7.55 6.57
C ILE A 485 14.56 6.92 5.39
N GLY A 486 15.84 7.25 5.25
CA GLY A 486 16.72 6.81 4.17
C GLY A 486 16.63 7.65 2.90
N VAL A 487 15.59 8.50 2.78
CA VAL A 487 15.33 9.33 1.58
C VAL A 487 15.38 10.82 1.92
N SER A 488 14.37 11.36 2.61
CA SER A 488 14.33 12.78 3.02
C SER A 488 15.01 13.00 4.37
N ASP A 489 14.96 11.99 5.24
CA ASP A 489 15.51 12.01 6.58
C ASP A 489 16.59 10.95 6.68
N TYR A 490 17.77 11.34 7.19
CA TYR A 490 18.94 10.47 7.25
C TYR A 490 19.25 9.82 5.87
N PRO A 491 19.47 10.64 4.83
CA PRO A 491 19.67 10.13 3.46
C PRO A 491 20.90 9.24 3.37
N THR A 492 20.73 8.03 2.80
CA THR A 492 21.86 7.13 2.54
C THR A 492 22.62 7.58 1.31
N ARG A 493 23.94 7.76 1.39
CA ARG A 493 24.79 8.10 0.22
C ARG A 493 25.22 6.89 -0.57
N GLU A 494 25.83 5.92 0.11
CA GLU A 494 26.39 4.73 -0.49
C GLU A 494 25.51 3.53 -0.17
N GLU A 495 24.80 3.02 -1.17
CA GLU A 495 24.19 1.70 -1.08
C GLU A 495 24.56 0.90 -2.33
N ALA A 496 25.13 -0.29 -2.14
CA ALA A 496 25.27 -1.24 -3.24
C ALA A 496 23.88 -1.58 -3.77
N ALA A 497 23.64 -1.35 -5.07
CA ALA A 497 22.37 -1.67 -5.70
C ALA A 497 22.00 -3.13 -5.38
N PRO A 498 20.78 -3.40 -4.88
CA PRO A 498 20.38 -4.77 -4.60
C PRO A 498 20.37 -5.58 -5.90
N ARG A 499 20.72 -6.85 -5.80
CA ARG A 499 20.68 -7.77 -6.94
C ARG A 499 19.22 -8.07 -7.28
N THR A 500 18.64 -7.31 -8.21
CA THR A 500 17.34 -7.63 -8.81
C THR A 500 17.51 -8.65 -9.94
N LYS A 501 16.44 -9.40 -10.25
CA LYS A 501 16.44 -10.17 -11.50
C LYS A 501 16.45 -9.18 -12.67
N THR A 502 17.34 -9.39 -13.63
CA THR A 502 17.30 -8.62 -14.89
C THR A 502 16.00 -8.96 -15.59
N ALA A 503 15.15 -7.96 -15.82
CA ALA A 503 13.98 -8.15 -16.65
C ALA A 503 14.45 -8.62 -18.05
N PRO A 504 13.86 -9.67 -18.64
CA PRO A 504 14.31 -10.16 -19.93
C PRO A 504 14.24 -9.03 -20.98
N PRO A 505 15.27 -8.90 -21.85
CA PRO A 505 15.37 -7.81 -22.82
C PRO A 505 14.18 -7.83 -23.78
N HIS A 506 13.79 -6.66 -24.28
CA HIS A 506 12.64 -6.47 -25.18
C HIS A 506 12.64 -7.41 -26.41
N ARG A 507 13.80 -7.91 -26.85
CA ARG A 507 13.94 -8.82 -28.00
C ARG A 507 13.71 -10.31 -27.71
N ALA A 508 13.81 -10.76 -26.45
CA ALA A 508 13.35 -12.10 -26.08
C ALA A 508 11.80 -12.17 -26.03
N ARG A 509 11.12 -11.01 -26.04
CA ARG A 509 9.66 -10.84 -26.03
C ARG A 509 8.99 -11.12 -27.38
N THR A 510 9.77 -11.48 -28.41
CA THR A 510 9.31 -11.85 -29.75
C THR A 510 9.60 -13.30 -30.13
N ALA A 511 10.29 -14.09 -29.30
CA ALA A 511 10.52 -15.51 -29.62
C ALA A 511 9.22 -16.34 -29.55
N ASP A 512 8.30 -15.98 -28.66
CA ASP A 512 6.92 -16.49 -28.68
C ASP A 512 6.11 -15.96 -29.88
N ALA A 513 6.62 -14.96 -30.61
CA ALA A 513 5.93 -14.40 -31.77
C ALA A 513 5.85 -15.35 -32.97
N ALA A 514 6.66 -16.43 -32.98
CA ALA A 514 6.45 -17.52 -33.93
C ALA A 514 5.09 -18.21 -33.70
N CYS A 515 4.65 -18.38 -32.45
CA CYS A 515 3.28 -18.80 -32.12
C CYS A 515 2.24 -17.68 -32.32
N LEU A 516 2.63 -16.41 -32.21
CA LEU A 516 1.73 -15.25 -32.43
C LEU A 516 1.40 -14.98 -33.91
N SER A 517 2.13 -15.56 -34.86
CA SER A 517 1.95 -15.28 -36.30
C SER A 517 0.65 -15.82 -36.91
N ASN A 518 -0.05 -16.75 -36.23
CA ASN A 518 -1.34 -17.28 -36.68
C ASN A 518 -2.57 -16.66 -35.98
N ALA A 519 -2.38 -15.71 -35.06
CA ALA A 519 -3.47 -14.99 -34.42
C ALA A 519 -3.54 -13.55 -34.94
N SER A 520 -3.74 -13.40 -36.25
CA SER A 520 -4.34 -12.18 -36.77
C SER A 520 -5.68 -11.98 -36.05
N ILE A 521 -5.82 -10.87 -35.32
CA ILE A 521 -7.09 -10.40 -34.80
C ILE A 521 -7.97 -10.10 -36.02
N THR A 522 -8.66 -11.13 -36.50
CA THR A 522 -9.68 -11.04 -37.56
C THR A 522 -11.02 -10.55 -37.02
N GLY A 523 -11.05 -10.02 -35.78
CA GLY A 523 -12.27 -9.74 -35.02
C GLY A 523 -12.64 -8.27 -34.83
N ARG A 524 -11.85 -7.28 -35.27
CA ARG A 524 -12.25 -5.86 -35.09
C ARG A 524 -13.51 -5.49 -35.89
N ASP A 525 -13.76 -6.20 -36.99
CA ASP A 525 -14.90 -5.95 -37.89
C ASP A 525 -16.07 -6.94 -37.69
N ARG A 526 -16.00 -7.80 -36.66
CA ARG A 526 -17.02 -8.81 -36.39
C ARG A 526 -18.04 -8.26 -35.39
N GLU A 527 -19.33 -8.37 -35.71
CA GLU A 527 -20.39 -7.95 -34.80
C GLU A 527 -20.27 -8.76 -33.49
N PRO A 528 -20.15 -8.12 -32.32
CA PRO A 528 -19.98 -8.82 -31.06
C PRO A 528 -21.20 -9.68 -30.79
N PRO A 529 -21.06 -10.85 -30.14
CA PRO A 529 -22.21 -11.67 -29.80
C PRO A 529 -23.19 -10.84 -28.97
N ALA A 530 -24.49 -10.95 -29.27
CA ALA A 530 -25.52 -10.16 -28.60
C ALA A 530 -25.51 -10.33 -27.07
N ARG A 531 -25.06 -11.49 -26.58
CA ARG A 531 -24.90 -11.79 -25.15
C ARG A 531 -23.71 -12.73 -24.92
N PRO A 532 -22.48 -12.19 -24.79
CA PRO A 532 -21.30 -13.01 -24.48
C PRO A 532 -21.43 -13.60 -23.07
N SER A 533 -21.03 -14.85 -22.87
CA SER A 533 -21.28 -15.59 -21.62
C SER A 533 -20.08 -16.45 -21.18
N LEU A 534 -20.02 -16.76 -19.88
CA LEU A 534 -19.00 -17.65 -19.32
C LEU A 534 -19.01 -19.05 -19.95
N PRO A 535 -20.16 -19.73 -20.17
CA PRO A 535 -20.17 -21.04 -20.83
C PRO A 535 -19.56 -21.03 -22.24
N ALA A 536 -19.80 -19.98 -23.03
CA ALA A 536 -19.20 -19.82 -24.35
C ALA A 536 -17.66 -19.64 -24.24
N ALA A 537 -17.20 -18.86 -23.26
CA ALA A 537 -15.78 -18.70 -22.98
C ALA A 537 -15.11 -20.03 -22.58
N ILE A 538 -15.77 -20.85 -21.76
CA ILE A 538 -15.29 -22.17 -21.35
C ILE A 538 -15.20 -23.12 -22.56
N ASP A 539 -16.18 -23.11 -23.47
CA ASP A 539 -16.13 -23.94 -24.69
C ASP A 539 -14.96 -23.55 -25.58
N LEU A 540 -14.69 -22.25 -25.76
CA LEU A 540 -13.54 -21.75 -26.49
C LEU A 540 -12.22 -22.17 -25.81
N ALA A 541 -12.15 -22.04 -24.49
CA ALA A 541 -10.99 -22.48 -23.70
C ALA A 541 -10.70 -23.97 -23.88
N ARG A 542 -11.73 -24.84 -23.83
CA ARG A 542 -11.60 -26.29 -24.06
C ARG A 542 -11.09 -26.64 -25.47
N ARG A 543 -11.32 -25.76 -26.45
CA ARG A 543 -10.77 -25.89 -27.82
C ARG A 543 -9.34 -25.35 -27.94
N GLY A 544 -8.69 -25.00 -26.82
CA GLY A 544 -7.32 -24.49 -26.78
C GLY A 544 -7.18 -23.00 -27.12
N ALA A 545 -8.27 -22.21 -27.08
CA ALA A 545 -8.18 -20.77 -27.32
C ALA A 545 -7.35 -20.06 -26.24
N SER A 546 -6.59 -19.03 -26.62
CA SER A 546 -5.87 -18.15 -25.68
C SER A 546 -6.79 -17.10 -25.05
N ILE A 547 -6.31 -16.40 -24.01
CA ILE A 547 -6.99 -15.25 -23.40
C ILE A 547 -7.46 -14.25 -24.47
N GLU A 548 -6.60 -13.89 -25.41
CA GLU A 548 -6.91 -12.90 -26.45
C GLU A 548 -7.96 -13.41 -27.43
N ARG A 549 -7.89 -14.69 -27.81
CA ARG A 549 -8.89 -15.28 -28.71
C ARG A 549 -10.25 -15.33 -28.04
N ILE A 550 -10.32 -15.74 -26.77
CA ILE A 550 -11.56 -15.72 -25.99
C ILE A 550 -12.09 -14.29 -25.87
N ALA A 551 -11.24 -13.33 -25.50
CA ALA A 551 -11.63 -11.92 -25.39
C ALA A 551 -12.20 -11.37 -26.70
N GLY A 552 -11.55 -11.66 -27.84
CA GLY A 552 -12.03 -11.25 -29.16
C GLY A 552 -13.39 -11.84 -29.52
N GLU A 553 -13.61 -13.13 -29.29
CA GLU A 553 -14.90 -13.79 -29.56
C GLU A 553 -16.00 -13.31 -28.58
N LEU A 554 -15.64 -12.85 -27.38
CA LEU A 554 -16.57 -12.22 -26.44
C LEU A 554 -16.88 -10.75 -26.74
N GLY A 555 -16.25 -10.16 -27.77
CA GLY A 555 -16.48 -8.76 -28.15
C GLY A 555 -15.79 -7.75 -27.24
N PHE A 556 -14.64 -8.09 -26.64
CA PHE A 556 -13.79 -7.10 -25.98
C PHE A 556 -13.37 -6.02 -26.98
N ASP A 557 -13.23 -4.79 -26.50
CA ASP A 557 -12.99 -3.56 -27.26
C ASP A 557 -14.13 -3.11 -28.19
N ALA A 558 -15.25 -3.86 -28.30
CA ALA A 558 -16.38 -3.45 -29.13
C ALA A 558 -17.16 -2.26 -28.53
N ARG A 559 -17.24 -2.18 -27.19
CA ARG A 559 -17.93 -1.10 -26.45
C ARG A 559 -17.17 -0.76 -25.16
N PRO A 560 -15.97 -0.15 -25.26
CA PRO A 560 -15.17 0.15 -24.08
C PRO A 560 -15.80 1.26 -23.22
N VAL A 561 -15.50 1.22 -21.93
CA VAL A 561 -15.80 2.31 -20.98
C VAL A 561 -14.47 2.93 -20.58
N GLU A 562 -14.37 4.25 -20.64
CA GLU A 562 -13.15 4.98 -20.30
C GLU A 562 -13.44 6.08 -19.27
N ILE A 563 -12.53 6.23 -18.32
CA ILE A 563 -12.52 7.26 -17.28
C ILE A 563 -11.08 7.77 -17.11
N GLN A 564 -10.88 8.85 -16.36
CA GLN A 564 -9.54 9.23 -15.95
C GLN A 564 -8.96 8.16 -15.00
N PRO A 565 -7.81 7.54 -15.33
CA PRO A 565 -7.17 6.59 -14.43
C PRO A 565 -6.70 7.29 -13.16
N LEU A 566 -6.75 6.58 -12.04
CA LEU A 566 -6.15 7.06 -10.81
C LEU A 566 -4.62 7.13 -10.95
N ALA A 567 -4.04 8.28 -10.57
CA ALA A 567 -2.60 8.49 -10.67
C ALA A 567 -1.83 7.53 -9.75
N ARG A 568 -0.63 7.10 -10.15
CA ARG A 568 0.24 6.24 -9.33
C ARG A 568 1.28 7.11 -8.64
N ARG A 569 1.36 7.09 -7.30
CA ARG A 569 2.20 8.04 -6.56
C ARG A 569 2.94 7.39 -5.40
N ARG A 570 4.27 7.36 -5.46
CA ARG A 570 5.09 6.98 -4.30
C ARG A 570 5.56 8.21 -3.54
N TRP A 571 5.59 8.12 -2.22
CA TRP A 571 5.96 9.23 -1.34
C TRP A 571 7.40 9.70 -1.57
N ALA A 572 8.30 8.75 -1.83
CA ALA A 572 9.72 9.04 -2.05
C ALA A 572 10.05 9.50 -3.47
N GLU A 573 9.14 9.30 -4.44
CA GLU A 573 9.43 9.52 -5.85
C GLU A 573 9.93 10.94 -6.19
N PRO A 574 9.37 12.03 -5.63
CA PRO A 574 9.89 13.37 -5.89
C PRO A 574 11.36 13.53 -5.52
N PHE A 575 11.79 12.93 -4.40
CA PHE A 575 13.19 12.93 -3.97
C PHE A 575 14.06 11.97 -4.80
N GLU A 576 13.52 10.81 -5.14
CA GLU A 576 14.21 9.82 -5.97
C GLU A 576 14.54 10.38 -7.36
N ARG A 577 13.63 11.12 -8.00
CA ARG A 577 13.90 11.77 -9.30
C ARG A 577 15.01 12.82 -9.21
N ILE A 578 15.04 13.61 -8.13
CA ILE A 578 16.13 14.58 -7.89
C ILE A 578 17.47 13.84 -7.80
N ARG A 579 17.51 12.72 -7.06
CA ARG A 579 18.73 11.89 -6.96
C ARG A 579 19.09 11.19 -8.27
N GLU A 580 18.11 10.73 -9.03
CA GLU A 580 18.33 10.15 -10.37
C GLU A 580 18.94 11.18 -11.33
N ALA A 581 18.50 12.45 -11.28
CA ALA A 581 19.09 13.54 -12.06
C ALA A 581 20.55 13.81 -11.68
N SER A 582 20.85 13.91 -10.37
CA SER A 582 22.23 14.06 -9.87
C SER A 582 23.11 12.86 -10.23
N ALA A 583 22.58 11.64 -10.18
CA ALA A 583 23.29 10.43 -10.56
C ALA A 583 23.54 10.32 -12.08
N ALA A 584 22.59 10.79 -12.91
CA ALA A 584 22.79 10.89 -14.35
C ALA A 584 23.91 11.88 -14.68
N TRP A 585 23.88 13.07 -14.07
CA TRP A 585 24.95 14.05 -14.22
C TRP A 585 26.32 13.48 -13.81
N ALA A 586 26.37 12.74 -12.70
CA ALA A 586 27.61 12.15 -12.22
C ALA A 586 28.20 11.09 -13.16
N ARG A 587 27.34 10.30 -13.83
CA ARG A 587 27.77 9.34 -14.86
C ARG A 587 28.35 10.05 -16.08
N ASP A 588 27.72 11.14 -16.53
CA ASP A 588 28.15 11.88 -17.71
C ASP A 588 29.47 12.65 -17.49
N HIS A 589 29.72 13.10 -16.25
CA HIS A 589 30.90 13.90 -15.90
C HIS A 589 32.02 13.10 -15.21
N GLY A 590 31.78 11.83 -14.88
CA GLY A 590 32.74 10.96 -14.19
C GLY A 590 33.08 11.36 -12.75
N ARG A 591 32.25 12.22 -12.12
CA ARG A 591 32.43 12.69 -10.74
C ARG A 591 31.10 13.09 -10.12
N GLU A 592 31.00 13.08 -8.79
CA GLU A 592 29.80 13.55 -8.09
C GLU A 592 29.60 15.07 -8.20
N LEU A 593 28.33 15.49 -8.14
CA LEU A 593 27.95 16.90 -8.11
C LEU A 593 28.30 17.46 -6.73
N ARG A 594 29.08 18.53 -6.68
CA ARG A 594 29.65 19.06 -5.45
C ARG A 594 29.12 20.43 -5.06
N ALA A 595 28.77 20.59 -3.78
CA ALA A 595 28.42 21.86 -3.16
C ALA A 595 29.37 22.18 -2.01
N PHE A 596 29.98 23.37 -2.06
CA PHE A 596 30.89 23.82 -1.01
C PHE A 596 30.13 24.47 0.14
N LEU A 597 30.32 23.98 1.35
CA LEU A 597 29.76 24.54 2.58
C LEU A 597 30.66 25.67 3.08
N ALA A 598 30.27 26.92 2.82
CA ALA A 598 30.93 28.10 3.37
C ALA A 598 30.35 28.43 4.75
N VAL A 599 31.09 28.09 5.80
CA VAL A 599 30.68 28.31 7.18
C VAL A 599 31.44 29.50 7.75
N LEU A 600 30.78 30.66 7.85
CA LEU A 600 31.42 31.93 8.22
C LEU A 600 30.84 32.44 9.55
N GLY A 601 31.65 32.66 10.60
CA GLY A 601 31.19 33.17 11.92
C GLY A 601 31.45 32.26 13.14
N SER A 602 30.80 32.54 14.29
CA SER A 602 30.99 31.95 15.64
C SER A 602 30.45 30.52 15.95
N ASP A 603 31.31 29.51 16.09
CA ASP A 603 31.11 28.05 16.34
C ASP A 603 29.74 27.43 16.76
N SER A 604 29.00 27.95 17.74
CA SER A 604 27.86 27.23 18.36
C SER A 604 26.60 27.19 17.49
N ALA A 605 26.35 28.26 16.73
CA ALA A 605 25.25 28.37 15.78
C ALA A 605 25.47 27.52 14.52
N PHE A 606 26.72 27.43 14.07
CA PHE A 606 27.09 26.98 12.73
C PHE A 606 27.08 25.48 12.54
N ARG A 607 27.39 24.71 13.59
CA ARG A 607 27.29 23.25 13.53
C ARG A 607 25.88 22.79 13.18
N ARG A 608 24.84 23.50 13.63
CA ARG A 608 23.45 23.18 13.30
C ARG A 608 23.12 23.50 11.84
N SER A 609 23.43 24.70 11.37
CA SER A 609 23.16 25.10 9.98
C SER A 609 23.97 24.29 8.96
N ALA A 610 25.24 24.01 9.25
CA ALA A 610 26.08 23.18 8.37
C ALA A 610 25.60 21.73 8.31
N THR A 611 25.20 21.12 9.44
CA THR A 611 24.60 19.78 9.46
C THR A 611 23.26 19.75 8.73
N PHE A 612 22.43 20.78 8.89
CA PHE A 612 21.18 20.91 8.17
C PHE A 612 21.39 21.05 6.65
N ALA A 613 22.32 21.91 6.23
CA ALA A 613 22.69 22.10 4.83
C ALA A 613 23.21 20.80 4.21
N ARG A 614 24.11 20.12 4.91
CA ARG A 614 24.64 18.80 4.53
C ARG A 614 23.49 17.82 4.31
N SER A 615 22.58 17.69 5.28
CA SER A 615 21.41 16.82 5.14
C SER A 615 20.57 17.17 3.92
N CYS A 616 20.28 18.45 3.67
CA CYS A 616 19.47 18.87 2.52
C CYS A 616 20.15 18.53 1.18
N LEU A 617 21.45 18.81 1.05
CA LEU A 617 22.23 18.53 -0.16
C LEU A 617 22.35 17.03 -0.43
N GLU A 618 22.54 16.22 0.62
CA GLU A 618 22.58 14.76 0.52
C GLU A 618 21.26 14.15 0.05
N VAL A 619 20.12 14.72 0.45
CA VAL A 619 18.80 14.35 -0.09
C VAL A 619 18.76 14.57 -1.60
N GLY A 620 19.42 15.62 -2.11
CA GLY A 620 19.52 15.90 -3.53
C GLY A 620 20.58 15.09 -4.29
N GLY A 621 21.34 14.23 -3.60
CA GLY A 621 22.48 13.53 -4.21
C GLY A 621 23.64 14.48 -4.56
N VAL A 622 23.75 15.61 -3.85
CA VAL A 622 24.83 16.59 -3.99
C VAL A 622 25.84 16.35 -2.88
N GLU A 623 27.10 16.13 -3.24
CA GLU A 623 28.24 15.98 -2.33
C GLU A 623 28.56 17.33 -1.66
N PRO A 624 28.22 17.55 -0.38
CA PRO A 624 28.66 18.67 0.39
C PRO A 624 30.13 18.49 0.80
N ILE A 625 30.96 19.49 0.49
CA ILE A 625 32.39 19.52 0.79
C ILE A 625 32.77 20.79 1.55
N GLY A 626 33.87 20.76 2.29
CA GLY A 626 34.29 21.87 3.15
C GLY A 626 33.51 21.96 4.48
N GLY A 627 33.44 23.15 5.04
CA GLY A 627 32.82 23.44 6.35
C GLY A 627 33.80 23.59 7.52
N ASP A 628 35.10 23.41 7.26
CA ASP A 628 36.15 23.43 8.29
C ASP A 628 36.80 24.81 8.45
N THR A 629 36.58 25.71 7.50
CA THR A 629 37.25 27.02 7.43
C THR A 629 36.27 28.15 7.73
N ARG A 630 36.70 29.10 8.58
CA ARG A 630 35.88 30.24 9.04
C ARG A 630 36.26 31.57 8.38
N GLU A 631 37.50 31.65 7.90
CA GLU A 631 38.04 32.82 7.22
C GLU A 631 37.65 32.81 5.75
N LEU A 632 37.13 33.93 5.25
CA LEU A 632 36.62 34.03 3.88
C LEU A 632 37.70 33.71 2.84
N ASP A 633 38.91 34.25 2.99
CA ASP A 633 39.98 34.08 1.99
C ASP A 633 40.42 32.61 1.88
N ARG A 634 40.62 31.94 3.03
CA ARG A 634 40.91 30.51 3.06
C ARG A 634 39.74 29.66 2.55
N ALA A 635 38.48 30.05 2.83
CA ALA A 635 37.31 29.35 2.32
C ALA A 635 37.21 29.44 0.78
N VAL A 636 37.55 30.60 0.21
CA VAL A 636 37.60 30.81 -1.25
C VAL A 636 38.74 30.01 -1.89
N GLU A 637 39.90 29.91 -1.24
CA GLU A 637 41.01 29.07 -1.71
C GLU A 637 40.64 27.58 -1.72
N THR A 638 40.05 27.09 -0.63
CA THR A 638 39.54 25.71 -0.56
C THR A 638 38.45 25.46 -1.61
N PHE A 639 37.58 26.44 -1.87
CA PHE A 639 36.56 26.31 -2.91
C PHE A 639 37.16 26.11 -4.30
N ARG A 640 38.19 26.88 -4.67
CA ARG A 640 38.86 26.77 -5.98
C ARG A 640 39.48 25.38 -6.20
N SER A 641 40.07 24.79 -5.16
CA SER A 641 40.66 23.45 -5.25
C SER A 641 39.64 22.30 -5.14
N SER A 642 38.43 22.59 -4.67
CA SER A 642 37.39 21.60 -4.41
C SER A 642 36.65 21.07 -5.65
N GLY A 643 36.65 21.85 -6.74
CA GLY A 643 35.89 21.56 -7.96
C GLY A 643 34.36 21.68 -7.82
N ALA A 644 33.88 22.26 -6.71
CA ALA A 644 32.46 22.61 -6.56
C ALA A 644 32.07 23.78 -7.47
N THR A 645 30.85 23.74 -7.99
CA THR A 645 30.22 24.83 -8.72
C THR A 645 29.04 25.44 -7.96
N ILE A 646 28.59 24.76 -6.91
CA ILE A 646 27.51 25.19 -6.02
C ILE A 646 28.15 25.69 -4.72
N LEU A 647 27.71 26.86 -4.24
CA LEU A 647 28.08 27.44 -2.95
C LEU A 647 26.88 27.38 -2.01
N ALA A 648 27.04 26.79 -0.82
CA ALA A 648 26.05 26.83 0.26
C ALA A 648 26.58 27.71 1.41
N ILE A 649 25.94 28.85 1.63
CA ILE A 649 26.31 29.82 2.67
C ILE A 649 25.62 29.44 3.98
N CYS A 650 26.39 28.84 4.89
CA CYS A 650 25.95 28.37 6.20
C CYS A 650 26.18 29.46 7.25
N ALA A 651 25.56 30.63 7.11
CA ALA A 651 25.71 31.77 8.02
C ALA A 651 24.75 32.94 7.73
N ALA A 652 23.76 32.75 6.86
CA ALA A 652 23.10 33.86 6.18
C ALA A 652 22.42 34.86 7.13
N ASP A 653 21.92 34.40 8.28
CA ASP A 653 21.20 35.25 9.24
C ASP A 653 22.09 36.14 10.11
N GLU A 654 23.40 35.86 10.18
CA GLU A 654 24.37 36.65 10.94
C GLU A 654 25.16 37.61 10.05
N LEU A 655 25.05 37.46 8.73
CA LEU A 655 25.66 38.33 7.74
C LEU A 655 24.67 39.42 7.37
N ASP A 656 25.08 40.68 7.47
CA ASP A 656 24.32 41.76 6.85
C ASP A 656 24.38 41.65 5.31
N ALA A 657 23.53 42.43 4.63
CA ALA A 657 23.46 42.41 3.17
C ALA A 657 24.78 42.78 2.47
N SER A 658 25.62 43.62 3.09
CA SER A 658 26.91 44.02 2.54
C SER A 658 27.92 42.87 2.61
N ALA A 659 27.99 42.21 3.77
CA ALA A 659 28.83 41.05 4.00
C ALA A 659 28.43 39.88 3.08
N LEU A 660 27.14 39.62 2.92
CA LEU A 660 26.64 38.58 2.02
C LEU A 660 27.01 38.86 0.56
N ARG A 661 26.86 40.11 0.08
CA ARG A 661 27.29 40.53 -1.26
C ARG A 661 28.78 40.31 -1.48
N ARG A 662 29.60 40.67 -0.49
CA ARG A 662 31.06 40.45 -0.53
C ARG A 662 31.38 38.97 -0.65
N VAL A 663 30.78 38.12 0.19
CA VAL A 663 30.96 36.66 0.13
C VAL A 663 30.58 36.14 -1.26
N ARG A 664 29.38 36.46 -1.74
CA ARG A 664 28.92 36.03 -3.07
C ARG A 664 29.88 36.45 -4.18
N SER A 665 30.31 37.71 -4.20
CA SER A 665 31.23 38.22 -5.22
C SER A 665 32.56 37.47 -5.20
N CYS A 666 33.16 37.23 -4.02
CA CYS A 666 34.42 36.49 -3.92
C CYS A 666 34.32 35.07 -4.48
N PHE A 667 33.23 34.35 -4.19
CA PHE A 667 33.03 32.98 -4.69
C PHE A 667 32.62 32.96 -6.17
N ALA A 668 31.81 33.91 -6.65
CA ALA A 668 31.42 34.03 -8.04
C ALA A 668 32.65 34.26 -8.94
N SER A 669 33.54 35.20 -8.56
CA SER A 669 34.83 35.42 -9.23
C SER A 669 35.77 34.21 -9.17
N SER A 670 35.45 33.23 -8.32
CA SER A 670 36.23 32.00 -8.14
C SER A 670 35.58 30.76 -8.78
N GLY A 671 34.47 30.94 -9.50
CA GLY A 671 33.81 29.87 -10.28
C GLY A 671 32.50 29.34 -9.71
N ALA A 672 31.97 29.92 -8.63
CA ALA A 672 30.63 29.57 -8.15
C ALA A 672 29.56 30.01 -9.15
N ARG A 673 28.70 29.08 -9.56
CA ARG A 673 27.62 29.29 -10.53
C ARG A 673 26.25 29.37 -9.88
N VAL A 674 26.07 28.68 -8.76
CA VAL A 674 24.81 28.63 -8.02
C VAL A 674 25.09 28.93 -6.55
N VAL A 675 24.31 29.81 -5.94
CA VAL A 675 24.44 30.21 -4.54
C VAL A 675 23.18 29.88 -3.73
N ALA A 676 23.30 28.94 -2.80
CA ALA A 676 22.27 28.57 -1.85
C ALA A 676 22.51 29.23 -0.47
N ARG A 677 21.47 29.83 0.11
CA ARG A 677 21.48 30.33 1.49
C ARG A 677 20.90 29.29 2.45
N VAL A 678 21.53 29.15 3.62
CA VAL A 678 21.04 28.30 4.70
C VAL A 678 20.67 29.19 5.89
N GLU A 679 19.40 29.15 6.28
CA GLU A 679 18.78 30.07 7.24
C GLU A 679 18.14 29.30 8.40
N ARG A 680 17.95 29.98 9.53
CA ARG A 680 17.35 29.44 10.75
C ARG A 680 15.84 29.37 10.68
N SER A 681 15.20 30.25 9.93
CA SER A 681 13.75 30.34 9.80
C SER A 681 13.33 31.02 8.51
N GLU A 682 12.07 30.84 8.11
CA GLU A 682 11.48 31.51 6.96
C GLU A 682 11.48 33.05 7.10
N ALA A 683 11.25 33.55 8.32
CA ALA A 683 11.07 34.96 8.66
C ALA A 683 12.39 35.74 8.89
N SER A 684 13.55 35.16 8.57
CA SER A 684 14.82 35.87 8.64
C SER A 684 14.73 37.17 7.81
N PRO A 685 15.10 38.33 8.36
CA PRO A 685 14.71 39.64 7.82
C PRO A 685 15.14 39.82 6.36
N HIS A 686 14.16 40.16 5.51
CA HIS A 686 14.37 40.54 4.12
C HIS A 686 15.26 41.77 4.05
N THR A 687 16.49 41.58 3.61
CA THR A 687 17.15 42.61 2.81
C THR A 687 16.88 42.25 1.36
N ASP A 688 15.80 42.83 0.82
CA ASP A 688 15.47 42.90 -0.61
C ASP A 688 14.96 41.60 -1.31
N PRO A 689 13.68 41.54 -1.74
CA PRO A 689 13.08 40.40 -2.46
C PRO A 689 13.74 40.08 -3.81
N GLU A 690 14.47 41.03 -4.40
CA GLU A 690 15.24 40.84 -5.65
C GLU A 690 16.74 40.56 -5.40
N SER A 691 17.18 40.44 -4.14
CA SER A 691 18.60 40.22 -3.86
C SER A 691 19.04 38.75 -4.00
N GLU A 692 19.60 38.48 -5.17
CA GLU A 692 20.97 37.95 -5.28
C GLU A 692 21.29 36.55 -4.73
N THR A 693 20.33 35.67 -4.45
CA THR A 693 20.61 34.24 -4.20
C THR A 693 19.69 33.31 -4.99
N ASP A 694 20.24 32.17 -5.38
CA ASP A 694 19.63 31.25 -6.33
C ASP A 694 18.63 30.31 -5.66
N CYS A 695 18.93 29.88 -4.43
CA CYS A 695 18.13 28.93 -3.65
C CYS A 695 18.20 29.22 -2.14
N ARG A 696 17.18 28.81 -1.37
CA ARG A 696 17.13 28.95 0.09
C ARG A 696 16.78 27.61 0.75
N PHE A 697 17.46 27.31 1.86
CA PHE A 697 17.19 26.18 2.74
C PHE A 697 16.95 26.67 4.17
N TYR A 698 15.80 26.32 4.74
CA TYR A 698 15.48 26.57 6.15
C TYR A 698 14.57 25.46 6.68
N PRO A 699 14.51 25.23 8.01
CA PRO A 699 13.60 24.24 8.59
C PRO A 699 12.14 24.50 8.19
N GLY A 700 11.50 23.53 7.54
CA GLY A 700 10.11 23.63 7.04
C GLY A 700 9.96 24.19 5.62
N CYS A 701 11.06 24.52 4.93
CA CYS A 701 11.01 24.83 3.49
C CYS A 701 10.53 23.63 2.69
N ASP A 702 9.89 23.88 1.54
CA ASP A 702 9.65 22.84 0.55
C ASP A 702 10.99 22.40 -0.04
N LEU A 703 11.53 21.30 0.48
CA LEU A 703 12.84 20.80 0.12
C LEU A 703 12.87 20.25 -1.31
N VAL A 704 11.75 19.71 -1.80
CA VAL A 704 11.65 19.19 -3.17
C VAL A 704 11.81 20.35 -4.15
N SER A 705 11.05 21.43 -3.96
CA SER A 705 11.15 22.63 -4.79
C SER A 705 12.51 23.32 -4.65
N ALA A 706 13.05 23.41 -3.44
CA ALA A 706 14.37 24.01 -3.21
C ALA A 706 15.51 23.25 -3.91
N LEU A 707 15.50 21.92 -3.86
CA LEU A 707 16.50 21.08 -4.52
C LEU A 707 16.35 21.05 -6.04
N ARG A 708 15.11 21.02 -6.56
CA ARG A 708 14.88 21.17 -8.01
C ARG A 708 15.42 22.49 -8.53
N GLY A 709 15.09 23.60 -7.85
CA GLY A 709 15.62 24.91 -8.21
C GLY A 709 17.15 24.98 -8.16
N LEU A 710 17.79 24.25 -7.22
CA LEU A 710 19.25 24.14 -7.15
C LEU A 710 19.82 23.42 -8.38
N LEU A 711 19.24 22.28 -8.75
CA LEU A 711 19.69 21.48 -9.91
C LEU A 711 19.44 22.20 -11.23
N ASP A 712 18.26 22.80 -11.42
CA ASP A 712 17.90 23.52 -12.65
C ASP A 712 18.88 24.66 -12.91
N ARG A 713 19.23 25.44 -11.88
CA ARG A 713 20.24 26.51 -11.97
C ARG A 713 21.66 25.99 -12.16
N ALA A 714 21.94 24.76 -11.73
CA ALA A 714 23.19 24.08 -12.04
C ALA A 714 23.22 23.53 -13.49
N GLY A 715 22.14 23.68 -14.26
CA GLY A 715 22.01 23.18 -15.63
C GLY A 715 21.62 21.70 -15.69
N ILE A 716 21.03 21.17 -14.62
CA ILE A 716 20.64 19.76 -14.47
C ILE A 716 19.11 19.72 -14.38
N ALA A 717 18.46 19.41 -15.49
CA ALA A 717 17.01 19.28 -15.51
C ALA A 717 16.60 17.99 -14.79
N ALA A 718 15.85 18.12 -13.71
CA ALA A 718 15.07 17.01 -13.17
C ALA A 718 13.72 16.98 -13.91
N GLU A 719 13.34 15.85 -14.49
CA GLU A 719 12.06 15.79 -15.21
C GLU A 719 10.88 16.20 -14.31
N PRO A 720 10.00 17.11 -14.78
CA PRO A 720 8.80 17.46 -14.05
C PRO A 720 7.87 16.24 -13.90
N TRP A 721 7.01 16.31 -12.89
CA TRP A 721 5.99 15.29 -12.70
C TRP A 721 4.76 15.61 -13.57
N ALA A 722 4.22 14.60 -14.24
CA ALA A 722 3.02 14.67 -15.09
C ALA A 722 1.79 14.19 -14.32
#